data_AF-L9VET0-F1
#
_entry.id   AF-L9VET0-F1
#
_cell.length_a   1.000
_cell.length_b   1.000
_cell.length_c   1.000
_cell.angle_alpha   90.00
_cell.angle_beta   90.00
_cell.angle_gamma   90.00
#
_symmetry.space_group_name_H-M   'P 1'
#
loop_
_entity.id
_entity.type
_entity.pdbx_description
1 polymer ?
#
loop_
_entity_poly.entity_id
_entity_poly.type
_entity_poly.pdbx_seq_one_letter_code
_entity_poly.pdbx_strand_id
1 'polypeptide(L)'
;MDEVDWPWLQDLIDGNYADDEGDTADDGGADGDGDETESNAETDGSDGNADDADDEAVDESAGPPRADPSAKFLRDLIAGRPVFSHPSAEGGFRLRYGRARNHGFATGGVHPATMHLVDDFLATGTQIKTERPGKAHGVIPVDSIDGPTVKLANGDVRRIDDPEEALEIRNGVEKILDTGEYLVNYGEFVENNHPLAPASYVYEWWIQDMADAGADTQALEDDPRIDLEFPDADEALEWATEYDAPLHPQYTYLWHDISVETFCDLATTVADGCVENDSDGDGTLVIEYSESTAVALETIIIEHRQRPDEDRIEIDDWRPFARTLGCEPRQAVTDGAALDADGQDGVPSVELERTWSDGDLSERARTWGHETEGDNAIEAVNEVAPFEVRERAPTRIGNRMGRPEKSERRDLSPPVHTLFPIGEAGGAQRNVANAAKHAETMSDTPGVVEVQIGRNRCPDCETETFKNRCPECEARTKPDYRCPDCDQRIEPDEAGRVECGHCEREATCVENIDVDIHEEYRNALESVGERENAFEILKGVKGLSSNTKVPEPIEKGILRAKHDVSTFKDGTVRYDMTDLPVTSVRAAELDIDVGQLQALGYEEDMRGDPLTHEDQLVELKVQDIVLSDGAAEHMMQTADFIDDLLEQYYGLERFYEIDDRQELVGELVFGMAPHTSAATVGRVIGFTSAAVGYAHPYFHAAKRRNCDGDEDCVMLLMDGLLNFSTSFLPDQRGGKMDAPLVMSSRIDPSEIDDEAHNMDIVSQYPREFYLATLEQADPESVEIQMGEDTLGTDHEYTGFEHTHDTTDIAMGPDLSAYKTLGSMMDKMDAQLELSRKLESVDETDVAERVIEYHFLPDLIGNLRAFSRQETRCLDCGEKFRRMPLTGDCRECGGRVNLTVHKGSVNKYMQTAIQVADEYDCRDYTKQRLEVLEKALESIFENDKNKQSGIEDFM
;
A
#
# COMPACT_ATOMS: atom_id res chain seq x y z
N MET A 1 15.39 -39.37 -26.00
CA MET A 1 15.35 -40.28 -24.84
C MET A 1 13.90 -40.28 -24.43
N ASP A 2 13.30 -41.46 -24.41
CA ASP A 2 11.85 -41.67 -24.43
C ASP A 2 11.14 -40.89 -23.31
N GLU A 3 10.06 -40.21 -23.68
CA GLU A 3 9.14 -39.46 -22.82
C GLU A 3 8.67 -40.34 -21.67
N VAL A 4 8.95 -39.90 -20.45
CA VAL A 4 8.29 -40.44 -19.26
C VAL A 4 7.10 -39.54 -19.00
N ASP A 5 5.92 -40.06 -19.31
CA ASP A 5 4.64 -39.47 -18.98
C ASP A 5 4.47 -39.52 -17.45
N TRP A 6 4.14 -38.40 -16.81
CA TRP A 6 3.94 -38.27 -15.36
C TRP A 6 2.48 -37.87 -15.07
N PRO A 7 1.53 -38.83 -15.08
CA PRO A 7 0.10 -38.53 -14.98
C PRO A 7 -0.30 -37.76 -13.71
N TRP A 8 0.43 -37.96 -12.61
CA TRP A 8 0.20 -37.26 -11.34
C TRP A 8 0.50 -35.76 -11.41
N LEU A 9 1.34 -35.31 -12.34
CA LEU A 9 1.63 -33.89 -12.54
C LEU A 9 0.45 -33.21 -13.24
N GLN A 10 -0.24 -33.94 -14.12
CA GLN A 10 -1.45 -33.46 -14.76
C GLN A 10 -2.63 -33.44 -13.79
N ASP A 11 -2.75 -34.47 -12.93
CA ASP A 11 -3.76 -34.50 -11.84
C ASP A 11 -3.54 -33.38 -10.80
N LEU A 12 -2.31 -32.88 -10.64
CA LEU A 12 -1.96 -31.74 -9.79
C LEU A 12 -2.31 -30.39 -10.44
N ILE A 13 -2.15 -30.28 -11.77
CA ILE A 13 -2.52 -29.10 -12.54
C ILE A 13 -4.04 -28.99 -12.66
N ASP A 14 -4.74 -30.13 -12.77
CA ASP A 14 -6.18 -30.19 -12.98
C ASP A 14 -6.99 -30.26 -11.66
N GLY A 15 -6.33 -30.16 -10.50
CA GLY A 15 -6.99 -30.02 -9.19
C GLY A 15 -7.74 -31.25 -8.64
N ASN A 16 -7.54 -32.44 -9.21
CA ASN A 16 -8.32 -33.65 -8.88
C ASN A 16 -7.70 -34.52 -7.76
N TYR A 17 -7.49 -33.97 -6.56
CA TYR A 17 -7.03 -34.74 -5.41
C TYR A 17 -8.05 -34.76 -4.26
N ALA A 18 -9.02 -35.69 -4.33
CA ALA A 18 -9.66 -36.26 -3.15
C ALA A 18 -10.32 -37.62 -3.47
N ASP A 19 -10.30 -38.51 -2.48
CA ASP A 19 -10.98 -39.81 -2.37
C ASP A 19 -10.36 -41.04 -3.09
N ASP A 20 -9.28 -41.57 -2.52
CA ASP A 20 -9.20 -43.01 -2.28
C ASP A 20 -8.24 -43.34 -1.12
N GLU A 21 -8.76 -43.82 0.01
CA GLU A 21 -8.36 -45.10 0.63
C GLU A 21 -8.94 -45.26 2.06
N GLY A 22 -9.54 -46.44 2.28
CA GLY A 22 -10.07 -46.86 3.57
C GLY A 22 -9.03 -47.52 4.48
N ASP A 23 -9.22 -47.26 5.78
CA ASP A 23 -8.89 -48.05 6.98
C ASP A 23 -7.80 -49.15 6.90
N THR A 24 -6.71 -48.95 7.68
CA THR A 24 -6.30 -49.93 8.71
C THR A 24 -5.31 -49.36 9.75
N ALA A 25 -5.84 -49.12 10.95
CA ALA A 25 -5.32 -49.44 12.29
C ALA A 25 -3.81 -49.32 12.67
N ASP A 26 -3.60 -48.44 13.66
CA ASP A 26 -2.88 -48.61 14.94
C ASP A 26 -1.41 -48.13 15.09
N ASP A 27 -1.28 -47.16 16.01
CA ASP A 27 -0.27 -46.99 17.08
C ASP A 27 0.84 -45.91 16.93
N GLY A 28 0.76 -44.84 17.76
CA GLY A 28 1.94 -44.32 18.47
C GLY A 28 2.49 -42.89 18.25
N GLY A 29 1.69 -41.83 18.46
CA GLY A 29 2.02 -40.56 19.19
C GLY A 29 3.21 -39.64 18.83
N ALA A 30 2.90 -38.39 18.45
CA ALA A 30 3.55 -37.15 18.93
C ALA A 30 2.73 -35.90 18.49
N ASP A 31 2.46 -35.00 19.46
CA ASP A 31 1.58 -33.82 19.37
C ASP A 31 2.11 -32.68 18.46
N GLY A 32 1.21 -32.09 17.67
CA GLY A 32 1.34 -30.81 16.97
C GLY A 32 -0.06 -30.26 16.63
N ASP A 33 -0.37 -29.05 17.12
CA ASP A 33 -1.69 -28.42 17.13
C ASP A 33 -2.38 -28.36 15.76
N GLY A 34 -3.62 -28.86 15.72
CA GLY A 34 -4.55 -28.74 14.59
C GLY A 34 -5.52 -27.57 14.79
N ASP A 35 -5.67 -26.77 13.73
CA ASP A 35 -6.75 -25.82 13.53
C ASP A 35 -7.86 -26.57 12.77
N GLU A 36 -9.04 -26.71 13.39
CA GLU A 36 -10.22 -27.33 12.79
C GLU A 36 -11.08 -26.23 12.14
N THR A 37 -10.97 -26.08 10.83
CA THR A 37 -12.00 -25.44 10.00
C THR A 37 -12.98 -26.52 9.53
N GLU A 38 -14.19 -26.54 10.11
CA GLU A 38 -15.32 -27.29 9.57
C GLU A 38 -15.76 -26.67 8.23
N SER A 39 -15.54 -27.43 7.16
CA SER A 39 -16.07 -27.23 5.82
C SER A 39 -17.58 -27.51 5.80
N ASN A 40 -18.39 -26.50 5.45
CA ASN A 40 -19.76 -26.73 5.00
C ASN A 40 -19.76 -26.78 3.47
N ALA A 41 -20.15 -27.96 2.98
CA ALA A 41 -20.29 -28.39 1.59
C ALA A 41 -20.65 -27.29 0.57
N GLU A 42 -19.77 -27.14 -0.41
CA GLU A 42 -20.09 -26.59 -1.73
C GLU A 42 -20.95 -27.61 -2.49
N THR A 43 -22.10 -27.15 -2.98
CA THR A 43 -22.83 -27.80 -4.05
C THR A 43 -22.40 -27.15 -5.36
N ASP A 44 -21.56 -27.85 -6.11
CA ASP A 44 -21.26 -27.60 -7.50
C ASP A 44 -22.54 -27.69 -8.34
N GLY A 45 -22.97 -26.55 -8.87
CA GLY A 45 -23.88 -26.46 -10.00
C GLY A 45 -23.07 -26.02 -11.21
N SER A 46 -22.70 -26.98 -12.05
CA SER A 46 -22.18 -26.73 -13.39
C SER A 46 -23.24 -25.98 -14.21
N ASP A 47 -22.99 -24.73 -14.59
CA ASP A 47 -23.70 -24.13 -15.71
C ASP A 47 -22.77 -24.08 -16.91
N GLY A 48 -23.07 -25.00 -17.82
CA GLY A 48 -22.39 -25.15 -19.07
C GLY A 48 -22.62 -23.95 -19.97
N ASN A 49 -21.55 -23.60 -20.67
CA ASN A 49 -21.55 -22.79 -21.86
C ASN A 49 -22.66 -23.26 -22.81
N ALA A 50 -23.67 -22.42 -22.99
CA ALA A 50 -24.70 -22.57 -24.01
C ALA A 50 -24.74 -21.30 -24.83
N ASP A 51 -24.21 -21.40 -26.05
CA ASP A 51 -24.56 -20.54 -27.17
C ASP A 51 -26.09 -20.56 -27.36
N ASP A 52 -26.81 -19.65 -26.69
CA ASP A 52 -28.15 -19.24 -27.10
C ASP A 52 -28.12 -17.74 -27.32
N ALA A 53 -27.90 -17.38 -28.59
CA ALA A 53 -28.28 -16.10 -29.14
C ALA A 53 -29.81 -16.02 -29.11
N ASP A 54 -30.37 -15.64 -27.98
CA ASP A 54 -31.73 -15.11 -27.89
C ASP A 54 -31.63 -13.58 -27.85
N ASP A 55 -32.10 -12.96 -28.94
CA ASP A 55 -32.45 -11.54 -29.02
C ASP A 55 -33.51 -11.25 -27.93
N GLU A 56 -33.10 -11.01 -26.69
CA GLU A 56 -33.95 -10.37 -25.70
C GLU A 56 -34.07 -8.89 -26.10
N ALA A 57 -35.29 -8.49 -26.45
CA ALA A 57 -35.63 -7.10 -26.64
C ALA A 57 -35.35 -6.36 -25.32
N VAL A 58 -34.30 -5.53 -25.34
CA VAL A 58 -33.96 -4.60 -24.27
C VAL A 58 -35.22 -3.84 -23.88
N ASP A 59 -35.64 -3.98 -22.62
CA ASP A 59 -36.69 -3.15 -22.05
C ASP A 59 -36.19 -1.71 -22.11
N GLU A 60 -36.84 -0.83 -22.89
CA GLU A 60 -36.40 0.55 -23.14
C GLU A 60 -36.34 1.41 -21.84
N SER A 61 -36.73 0.84 -20.70
CA SER A 61 -36.73 1.43 -19.35
C SER A 61 -35.61 0.98 -18.41
N ALA A 62 -34.68 0.11 -18.82
CA ALA A 62 -33.50 -0.21 -18.00
C ALA A 62 -32.47 0.93 -18.13
N GLY A 63 -32.08 1.56 -17.01
CA GLY A 63 -31.06 2.62 -16.97
C GLY A 63 -29.69 2.22 -17.56
N PRO A 64 -28.68 3.11 -17.52
CA PRO A 64 -27.39 2.92 -18.19
C PRO A 64 -26.57 1.80 -17.52
N PRO A 65 -25.87 0.88 -18.23
CA PRO A 65 -25.16 -0.23 -17.59
C PRO A 65 -24.29 0.20 -16.39
N ARG A 66 -24.43 -0.46 -15.23
CA ARG A 66 -23.59 -0.27 -14.02
C ARG A 66 -22.93 -1.56 -13.58
N ALA A 67 -21.76 -1.45 -12.96
CA ALA A 67 -21.04 -2.62 -12.47
C ALA A 67 -21.56 -3.01 -11.08
N ASP A 68 -21.79 -4.31 -10.84
CA ASP A 68 -22.36 -4.78 -9.56
C ASP A 68 -21.42 -4.53 -8.38
N PRO A 69 -21.89 -3.98 -7.24
CA PRO A 69 -21.06 -3.65 -6.08
C PRO A 69 -20.47 -4.88 -5.37
N SER A 70 -19.26 -4.74 -4.80
CA SER A 70 -18.55 -5.84 -4.12
C SER A 70 -18.02 -5.44 -2.74
N ALA A 71 -18.56 -6.06 -1.68
CA ALA A 71 -18.10 -5.86 -0.31
C ALA A 71 -16.90 -6.74 0.12
N LYS A 72 -16.23 -7.42 -0.83
CA LYS A 72 -15.14 -8.37 -0.51
C LYS A 72 -13.98 -7.70 0.23
N PHE A 73 -13.61 -6.48 -0.16
CA PHE A 73 -12.48 -5.77 0.45
C PHE A 73 -12.71 -5.48 1.94
N LEU A 74 -13.96 -5.29 2.39
CA LEU A 74 -14.33 -4.96 3.78
C LEU A 74 -14.30 -6.13 4.78
N ARG A 75 -14.11 -7.38 4.35
CA ARG A 75 -14.25 -8.57 5.22
C ARG A 75 -13.21 -8.66 6.35
N ASP A 76 -12.03 -8.09 6.18
CA ASP A 76 -10.93 -8.14 7.17
C ASP A 76 -10.58 -6.75 7.69
N LEU A 77 -11.59 -5.98 8.10
CA LEU A 77 -11.37 -4.65 8.65
C LEU A 77 -10.72 -4.75 10.03
N ILE A 78 -9.59 -4.06 10.20
CA ILE A 78 -8.81 -4.03 11.45
C ILE A 78 -8.85 -2.60 11.98
N ALA A 79 -8.80 -2.46 13.30
CA ALA A 79 -8.75 -1.15 13.94
C ALA A 79 -7.46 -0.40 13.58
N GLY A 80 -7.61 0.91 13.33
CA GLY A 80 -6.58 1.78 12.79
C GLY A 80 -6.46 1.79 11.27
N ARG A 81 -7.29 1.02 10.54
CA ARG A 81 -7.27 0.97 9.08
C ARG A 81 -8.61 1.50 8.53
N PRO A 82 -8.72 2.79 8.21
CA PRO A 82 -10.00 3.39 7.82
C PRO A 82 -10.56 2.82 6.53
N VAL A 83 -11.88 2.91 6.41
CA VAL A 83 -12.62 2.77 5.16
C VAL A 83 -12.72 4.16 4.57
N PHE A 84 -12.38 4.32 3.29
CA PHE A 84 -12.45 5.60 2.60
C PHE A 84 -13.75 5.73 1.80
N SER A 85 -14.29 4.61 1.34
CA SER A 85 -15.59 4.56 0.66
C SER A 85 -16.20 3.16 0.72
N HIS A 86 -17.51 3.08 0.91
CA HIS A 86 -18.27 1.84 0.72
C HIS A 86 -18.37 1.44 -0.76
N PRO A 87 -18.73 0.17 -1.05
CA PRO A 87 -18.78 -0.32 -2.41
C PRO A 87 -19.73 0.51 -3.29
N SER A 88 -19.21 1.08 -4.38
CA SER A 88 -19.97 1.91 -5.33
C SER A 88 -20.79 3.05 -4.69
N ALA A 89 -20.38 3.54 -3.52
CA ALA A 89 -21.15 4.54 -2.77
C ALA A 89 -20.99 5.95 -3.33
N GLU A 90 -22.09 6.71 -3.34
CA GLU A 90 -22.10 8.15 -3.61
C GLU A 90 -21.12 8.89 -2.68
N GLY A 91 -20.46 9.94 -3.20
CA GLY A 91 -19.37 10.64 -2.51
C GLY A 91 -18.05 9.85 -2.38
N GLY A 92 -18.01 8.61 -2.87
CA GLY A 92 -16.81 7.78 -2.94
C GLY A 92 -15.80 8.27 -3.97
N PHE A 93 -14.73 7.51 -4.15
CA PHE A 93 -13.74 7.79 -5.18
C PHE A 93 -14.33 7.65 -6.58
N ARG A 94 -14.20 8.67 -7.42
CA ARG A 94 -14.68 8.66 -8.81
C ARG A 94 -13.65 7.99 -9.71
N LEU A 95 -14.06 6.94 -10.45
CA LEU A 95 -13.14 6.26 -11.35
C LEU A 95 -12.71 7.20 -12.50
N ARG A 96 -11.42 7.46 -12.65
CA ARG A 96 -10.83 8.11 -13.83
C ARG A 96 -9.89 7.13 -14.50
N TYR A 97 -10.11 6.84 -15.78
CA TYR A 97 -9.18 6.03 -16.54
C TYR A 97 -7.97 6.88 -16.92
N GLY A 98 -6.79 6.37 -16.58
CA GLY A 98 -5.55 6.97 -17.01
C GLY A 98 -4.36 6.37 -16.31
N ARG A 99 -3.20 6.72 -16.84
CA ARG A 99 -1.91 6.36 -16.30
C ARG A 99 -1.06 7.61 -16.15
N ALA A 100 -0.59 7.84 -14.93
CA ALA A 100 0.49 8.78 -14.64
C ALA A 100 1.87 8.11 -14.72
N ARG A 101 2.94 8.90 -14.79
CA ARG A 101 4.31 8.38 -14.89
C ARG A 101 4.77 7.51 -13.72
N ASN A 102 4.23 7.74 -12.52
CA ASN A 102 4.41 6.96 -11.30
C ASN A 102 3.27 5.94 -11.04
N HIS A 103 2.46 5.67 -12.07
CA HIS A 103 1.25 4.84 -12.00
C HIS A 103 1.31 3.61 -12.92
N GLY A 104 0.45 2.64 -12.65
CA GLY A 104 0.37 1.33 -13.28
C GLY A 104 1.00 0.23 -12.42
N PHE A 105 0.92 -1.02 -12.86
CA PHE A 105 1.54 -2.17 -12.22
C PHE A 105 1.09 -2.38 -10.76
N ALA A 106 -0.23 -2.46 -10.58
CA ALA A 106 -0.96 -2.57 -9.32
C ALA A 106 -0.86 -1.33 -8.41
N THR A 107 -0.83 -0.12 -8.99
CA THR A 107 -0.95 1.14 -8.24
C THR A 107 -2.26 1.86 -8.53
N GLY A 108 -2.61 2.82 -7.68
CA GLY A 108 -3.80 3.65 -7.82
C GLY A 108 -3.47 5.11 -7.51
N GLY A 109 -3.77 6.00 -8.43
CA GLY A 109 -3.51 7.43 -8.29
C GLY A 109 -4.56 8.14 -7.44
N VAL A 110 -4.11 8.95 -6.49
CA VAL A 110 -4.96 9.76 -5.61
C VAL A 110 -4.41 11.18 -5.56
N HIS A 111 -5.31 12.17 -5.51
CA HIS A 111 -4.91 13.56 -5.36
C HIS A 111 -4.26 13.82 -3.99
N PRO A 112 -3.11 14.53 -3.90
CA PRO A 112 -2.45 14.77 -2.60
C PRO A 112 -3.32 15.58 -1.61
N ALA A 113 -4.18 16.49 -2.09
CA ALA A 113 -5.16 17.15 -1.22
C ALA A 113 -6.12 16.15 -0.54
N THR A 114 -6.57 15.13 -1.28
CA THR A 114 -7.37 14.03 -0.70
C THR A 114 -6.57 13.31 0.37
N MET A 115 -5.29 12.98 0.10
CA MET A 115 -4.43 12.29 1.07
C MET A 115 -4.34 13.03 2.42
N HIS A 116 -4.22 14.36 2.38
CA HIS A 116 -4.20 15.20 3.58
C HIS A 116 -5.56 15.30 4.28
N LEU A 117 -6.64 15.44 3.51
CA LEU A 117 -8.00 15.63 4.06
C LEU A 117 -8.60 14.34 4.62
N VAL A 118 -8.16 13.16 4.15
CA VAL A 118 -8.43 11.87 4.83
C VAL A 118 -7.50 11.63 6.03
N ASP A 119 -7.16 12.72 6.72
CA ASP A 119 -6.38 12.79 7.93
C ASP A 119 -4.96 12.18 7.84
N ASP A 120 -4.31 12.29 6.69
CA ASP A 120 -3.00 11.71 6.36
C ASP A 120 -2.96 10.17 6.50
N PHE A 121 -4.10 9.47 6.54
CA PHE A 121 -4.10 8.00 6.57
C PHE A 121 -3.59 7.39 5.26
N LEU A 122 -3.72 8.12 4.15
CA LEU A 122 -3.09 7.81 2.89
C LEU A 122 -1.77 8.58 2.79
N ALA A 123 -0.69 7.82 2.62
CA ALA A 123 0.61 8.33 2.23
C ALA A 123 1.07 7.60 0.99
N THR A 124 2.04 8.15 0.27
CA THR A 124 2.71 7.48 -0.85
C THR A 124 3.20 6.09 -0.42
N GLY A 125 2.78 5.04 -1.13
CA GLY A 125 3.10 3.64 -0.82
C GLY A 125 2.16 2.98 0.19
N THR A 126 1.17 3.68 0.71
CA THR A 126 0.10 3.04 1.49
C THR A 126 -0.65 2.08 0.58
N GLN A 127 -0.76 0.81 0.97
CA GLN A 127 -1.61 -0.13 0.28
C GLN A 127 -3.07 0.22 0.56
N ILE A 128 -3.86 0.39 -0.47
CA ILE A 128 -5.32 0.41 -0.39
C ILE A 128 -5.86 -0.93 -0.88
N LYS A 129 -6.81 -1.51 -0.16
CA LYS A 129 -7.64 -2.59 -0.71
C LYS A 129 -8.80 -1.97 -1.49
N THR A 130 -8.92 -2.33 -2.75
CA THR A 130 -9.92 -1.76 -3.67
C THR A 130 -11.05 -2.75 -3.92
N GLU A 131 -12.20 -2.20 -4.29
CA GLU A 131 -13.35 -2.92 -4.79
C GLU A 131 -13.08 -3.52 -6.19
N ARG A 132 -12.45 -2.72 -7.06
CA ARG A 132 -12.09 -3.07 -8.45
C ARG A 132 -11.16 -2.02 -9.08
N PRO A 133 -10.52 -2.33 -10.22
CA PRO A 133 -10.10 -3.69 -10.59
C PRO A 133 -9.09 -4.21 -9.55
N GLY A 134 -8.88 -5.53 -9.50
CA GLY A 134 -7.92 -6.14 -8.59
C GLY A 134 -8.29 -6.11 -7.09
N LYS A 135 -7.32 -6.52 -6.26
CA LYS A 135 -7.51 -6.70 -4.81
C LYS A 135 -6.94 -5.57 -3.98
N ALA A 136 -5.86 -4.96 -4.46
CA ALA A 136 -5.14 -3.92 -3.75
C ALA A 136 -4.32 -3.09 -4.74
N HIS A 137 -4.07 -1.85 -4.36
CA HIS A 137 -3.21 -0.93 -5.08
C HIS A 137 -2.23 -0.24 -4.13
N GLY A 138 -0.99 -0.02 -4.55
CA GLY A 138 -0.09 0.94 -3.92
C GLY A 138 -0.51 2.37 -4.27
N VAL A 139 -0.70 3.24 -3.27
CA VAL A 139 -1.13 4.63 -3.50
C VAL A 139 0.03 5.49 -3.99
N ILE A 140 -0.23 6.27 -5.03
CA ILE A 140 0.71 7.24 -5.61
C ILE A 140 0.06 8.62 -5.77
N PRO A 141 0.80 9.72 -5.54
CA PRO A 141 0.28 11.07 -5.71
C PRO A 141 0.15 11.42 -7.18
N VAL A 142 -1.01 11.97 -7.56
CA VAL A 142 -1.28 12.56 -8.88
C VAL A 142 -2.07 13.85 -8.68
N ASP A 143 -1.45 14.99 -8.94
CA ASP A 143 -2.01 16.33 -8.74
C ASP A 143 -2.71 16.91 -9.98
N SER A 144 -2.72 16.17 -11.10
CA SER A 144 -3.44 16.56 -12.31
C SER A 144 -4.91 16.08 -12.35
N ILE A 145 -5.36 15.32 -11.35
CA ILE A 145 -6.75 14.83 -11.23
C ILE A 145 -7.52 15.65 -10.21
N ASP A 146 -8.85 15.61 -10.23
CA ASP A 146 -9.66 16.39 -9.28
C ASP A 146 -9.47 15.91 -7.83
N GLY A 147 -9.25 16.86 -6.93
CA GLY A 147 -9.24 16.64 -5.48
C GLY A 147 -10.64 16.46 -4.87
N PRO A 148 -10.74 16.42 -3.53
CA PRO A 148 -12.01 16.18 -2.85
C PRO A 148 -12.88 17.44 -2.84
N THR A 149 -14.19 17.26 -2.81
CA THR A 149 -15.16 18.34 -2.53
C THR A 149 -15.59 18.27 -1.07
N VAL A 150 -15.44 19.39 -0.36
CA VAL A 150 -15.68 19.45 1.09
C VAL A 150 -16.70 20.51 1.45
N LYS A 151 -17.45 20.23 2.51
CA LYS A 151 -18.25 21.21 3.25
C LYS A 151 -17.45 21.69 4.45
N LEU A 152 -17.25 22.99 4.53
CA LEU A 152 -16.61 23.64 5.67
C LEU A 152 -17.62 23.99 6.76
N ALA A 153 -17.16 24.12 8.00
CA ALA A 153 -17.99 24.47 9.15
C ALA A 153 -18.67 25.85 9.07
N ASN A 154 -18.29 26.70 8.09
CA ASN A 154 -18.96 27.96 7.79
C ASN A 154 -20.09 27.81 6.75
N GLY A 155 -20.35 26.59 6.26
CA GLY A 155 -21.35 26.28 5.24
C GLY A 155 -20.87 26.45 3.80
N ASP A 156 -19.60 26.77 3.56
CA ASP A 156 -19.06 26.85 2.20
C ASP A 156 -18.75 25.42 1.68
N VAL A 157 -19.15 25.16 0.44
CA VAL A 157 -18.87 23.92 -0.30
C VAL A 157 -17.95 24.25 -1.46
N ARG A 158 -16.83 23.55 -1.57
CA ARG A 158 -15.81 23.79 -2.60
C ARG A 158 -14.91 22.58 -2.86
N ARG A 159 -14.36 22.50 -4.06
CA ARG A 159 -13.34 21.51 -4.43
C ARG A 159 -11.95 21.99 -4.01
N ILE A 160 -11.10 21.08 -3.58
CA ILE A 160 -9.76 21.41 -3.06
C ILE A 160 -8.70 20.70 -3.91
N ASP A 161 -8.13 21.44 -4.87
CA ASP A 161 -7.12 20.91 -5.79
C ASP A 161 -5.69 21.34 -5.39
N ASP A 162 -5.52 22.08 -4.30
CA ASP A 162 -4.20 22.48 -3.77
C ASP A 162 -3.87 21.75 -2.45
N PRO A 163 -2.78 20.96 -2.39
CA PRO A 163 -2.35 20.30 -1.16
C PRO A 163 -1.98 21.26 -0.03
N GLU A 164 -1.46 22.46 -0.34
CA GLU A 164 -1.17 23.47 0.69
C GLU A 164 -2.46 23.98 1.33
N GLU A 165 -3.44 24.37 0.50
CA GLU A 165 -4.78 24.73 0.98
C GLU A 165 -5.42 23.62 1.82
N ALA A 166 -5.33 22.36 1.37
CA ALA A 166 -5.87 21.21 2.09
C ALA A 166 -5.39 21.14 3.55
N LEU A 167 -4.09 21.38 3.77
CA LEU A 167 -3.50 21.44 5.11
C LEU A 167 -4.00 22.62 5.94
N GLU A 168 -4.18 23.79 5.32
CA GLU A 168 -4.68 24.99 6.01
C GLU A 168 -6.12 24.81 6.52
N ILE A 169 -6.97 24.14 5.73
CA ILE A 169 -8.41 24.09 5.96
C ILE A 169 -8.86 22.81 6.68
N ARG A 170 -7.99 21.79 6.77
CA ARG A 170 -8.30 20.45 7.31
C ARG A 170 -9.12 20.46 8.60
N ASN A 171 -8.80 21.37 9.54
CA ASN A 171 -9.50 21.46 10.83
C ASN A 171 -10.90 22.11 10.74
N GLY A 172 -11.19 22.77 9.63
CA GLY A 172 -12.48 23.41 9.34
C GLY A 172 -13.41 22.57 8.45
N VAL A 173 -12.97 21.42 7.97
CA VAL A 173 -13.80 20.49 7.18
C VAL A 173 -14.81 19.81 8.09
N GLU A 174 -16.10 20.01 7.79
CA GLU A 174 -17.23 19.38 8.47
C GLU A 174 -17.57 18.04 7.83
N LYS A 175 -17.66 18.00 6.50
CA LYS A 175 -17.97 16.80 5.71
C LYS A 175 -17.12 16.77 4.43
N ILE A 176 -16.65 15.60 4.05
CA ILE A 176 -16.08 15.30 2.73
C ILE A 176 -17.23 14.72 1.92
N LEU A 177 -17.80 15.55 1.03
CA LEU A 177 -18.98 15.20 0.22
C LEU A 177 -18.60 14.28 -0.92
N ASP A 178 -17.40 14.47 -1.46
CA ASP A 178 -16.81 13.66 -2.52
C ASP A 178 -15.32 13.51 -2.24
N THR A 179 -14.83 12.26 -2.33
CA THR A 179 -13.46 11.92 -1.96
C THR A 179 -12.44 12.34 -3.03
N GLY A 180 -12.90 12.75 -4.21
CA GLY A 180 -12.09 13.08 -5.38
C GLY A 180 -11.98 11.93 -6.38
N GLU A 181 -11.10 12.11 -7.36
CA GLU A 181 -10.86 11.12 -8.39
C GLU A 181 -9.88 10.01 -7.93
N TYR A 182 -10.06 8.84 -8.51
CA TYR A 182 -9.19 7.68 -8.35
C TYR A 182 -8.73 7.20 -9.71
N LEU A 183 -7.46 7.44 -10.00
CA LEU A 183 -6.86 7.11 -11.28
C LEU A 183 -6.57 5.61 -11.32
N VAL A 184 -7.07 4.94 -12.34
CA VAL A 184 -6.81 3.52 -12.61
C VAL A 184 -6.50 3.36 -14.10
N ASN A 185 -5.41 2.67 -14.42
CA ASN A 185 -5.02 2.49 -15.81
C ASN A 185 -5.71 1.28 -16.44
N TYR A 186 -5.85 1.30 -17.77
CA TYR A 186 -6.50 0.24 -18.53
C TYR A 186 -5.87 -1.15 -18.27
N GLY A 187 -4.53 -1.20 -18.13
CA GLY A 187 -3.79 -2.44 -17.88
C GLY A 187 -4.27 -3.25 -16.68
N GLU A 188 -4.74 -2.59 -15.61
CA GLU A 188 -5.25 -3.28 -14.42
C GLU A 188 -6.55 -4.04 -14.69
N PHE A 189 -7.38 -3.57 -15.64
CA PHE A 189 -8.58 -4.28 -16.05
C PHE A 189 -8.25 -5.50 -16.90
N VAL A 190 -7.23 -5.40 -17.77
CA VAL A 190 -6.70 -6.52 -18.56
C VAL A 190 -6.14 -7.61 -17.64
N GLU A 191 -5.23 -7.26 -16.74
CA GLU A 191 -4.58 -8.20 -15.81
C GLU A 191 -5.60 -8.95 -14.96
N ASN A 192 -6.58 -8.23 -14.40
CA ASN A 192 -7.57 -8.82 -13.52
C ASN A 192 -8.77 -9.42 -14.25
N ASN A 193 -8.78 -9.37 -15.59
CA ASN A 193 -9.89 -9.80 -16.45
C ASN A 193 -11.25 -9.29 -15.94
N HIS A 194 -11.31 -8.00 -15.65
CA HIS A 194 -12.52 -7.33 -15.18
C HIS A 194 -13.14 -6.55 -16.36
N PRO A 195 -14.46 -6.67 -16.62
CA PRO A 195 -15.12 -5.82 -17.61
C PRO A 195 -14.86 -4.35 -17.35
N LEU A 196 -14.73 -3.55 -18.40
CA LEU A 196 -14.54 -2.11 -18.25
C LEU A 196 -15.74 -1.53 -17.50
N ALA A 197 -15.49 -0.77 -16.45
CA ALA A 197 -16.55 0.00 -15.79
C ALA A 197 -16.79 1.32 -16.55
N PRO A 198 -18.02 1.86 -16.59
CA PRO A 198 -18.32 3.12 -17.25
C PRO A 198 -17.38 4.25 -16.80
N ALA A 199 -16.70 4.88 -17.75
CA ALA A 199 -15.76 5.96 -17.48
C ALA A 199 -16.46 7.25 -17.01
N SER A 200 -15.79 8.00 -16.15
CA SER A 200 -16.13 9.40 -15.87
C SER A 200 -15.99 10.25 -17.15
N TYR A 201 -16.88 11.23 -17.32
CA TYR A 201 -16.75 12.20 -18.41
C TYR A 201 -15.74 13.27 -18.00
N VAL A 202 -14.55 13.20 -18.60
CA VAL A 202 -13.36 13.98 -18.24
C VAL A 202 -12.80 14.71 -19.47
N TYR A 203 -11.84 15.60 -19.25
CA TYR A 203 -11.29 16.48 -20.29
C TYR A 203 -10.74 15.70 -21.49
N GLU A 204 -10.02 14.60 -21.24
CA GLU A 204 -9.37 13.75 -22.23
C GLU A 204 -10.37 13.08 -23.18
N TRP A 205 -11.59 12.85 -22.71
CA TRP A 205 -12.70 12.40 -23.55
C TRP A 205 -13.39 13.59 -24.21
N TRP A 206 -13.69 14.65 -23.46
CA TRP A 206 -14.39 15.83 -23.97
C TRP A 206 -13.69 16.47 -25.18
N ILE A 207 -12.36 16.60 -25.15
CA ILE A 207 -11.61 17.19 -26.27
C ILE A 207 -11.77 16.37 -27.56
N GLN A 208 -11.98 15.06 -27.44
CA GLN A 208 -12.22 14.17 -28.58
C GLN A 208 -13.68 14.26 -29.05
N ASP A 209 -14.64 14.43 -28.14
CA ASP A 209 -16.04 14.73 -28.49
C ASP A 209 -16.15 16.08 -29.22
N MET A 210 -15.40 17.10 -28.79
CA MET A 210 -15.28 18.39 -29.49
C MET A 210 -14.73 18.24 -30.91
N ALA A 211 -13.67 17.43 -31.08
CA ALA A 211 -13.12 17.14 -32.40
C ALA A 211 -14.12 16.39 -33.31
N ASP A 212 -14.87 15.43 -32.76
CA ASP A 212 -15.93 14.69 -33.48
C ASP A 212 -17.10 15.60 -33.89
N ALA A 213 -17.42 16.59 -33.05
CA ALA A 213 -18.40 17.65 -33.34
C ALA A 213 -17.91 18.66 -34.41
N GLY A 214 -16.63 18.59 -34.79
CA GLY A 214 -16.04 19.35 -35.89
C GLY A 214 -15.27 20.60 -35.46
N ALA A 215 -14.94 20.75 -34.18
CA ALA A 215 -14.03 21.79 -33.70
C ALA A 215 -12.58 21.52 -34.15
N ASP A 216 -11.84 22.59 -34.47
CA ASP A 216 -10.40 22.51 -34.75
C ASP A 216 -9.63 22.59 -33.42
N THR A 217 -9.59 21.47 -32.69
CA THR A 217 -9.02 21.39 -31.34
C THR A 217 -7.54 21.73 -31.31
N GLN A 218 -6.77 21.37 -32.35
CA GLN A 218 -5.37 21.76 -32.46
C GLN A 218 -5.21 23.27 -32.54
N ALA A 219 -6.07 23.96 -33.30
CA ALA A 219 -6.00 25.41 -33.40
C ALA A 219 -6.35 26.11 -32.07
N LEU A 220 -7.22 25.50 -31.26
CA LEU A 220 -7.54 25.97 -29.92
C LEU A 220 -6.36 25.74 -28.96
N GLU A 221 -5.74 24.56 -28.99
CA GLU A 221 -4.58 24.19 -28.17
C GLU A 221 -3.35 25.07 -28.50
N ASP A 222 -3.14 25.39 -29.78
CA ASP A 222 -2.05 26.25 -30.23
C ASP A 222 -2.21 27.73 -29.81
N ASP A 223 -3.40 28.16 -29.35
CA ASP A 223 -3.65 29.54 -28.93
C ASP A 223 -3.37 29.73 -27.42
N PRO A 224 -2.31 30.45 -27.03
CA PRO A 224 -1.90 30.59 -25.63
C PRO A 224 -2.87 31.45 -24.78
N ARG A 225 -4.00 31.89 -25.34
CA ARG A 225 -5.04 32.64 -24.64
C ARG A 225 -6.21 31.76 -24.19
N ILE A 226 -6.25 30.53 -24.68
CA ILE A 226 -7.33 29.57 -24.43
C ILE A 226 -6.78 28.54 -23.45
N ASP A 227 -7.50 28.34 -22.35
CA ASP A 227 -7.28 27.19 -21.48
C ASP A 227 -8.37 26.16 -21.81
N LEU A 228 -8.00 25.10 -22.52
CA LEU A 228 -8.96 24.06 -22.91
C LEU A 228 -9.35 23.14 -21.76
N GLU A 229 -8.47 23.02 -20.76
CA GLU A 229 -8.67 22.10 -19.64
C GLU A 229 -9.44 22.78 -18.49
N PHE A 230 -9.16 24.07 -18.27
CA PHE A 230 -9.84 24.90 -17.26
C PHE A 230 -10.44 26.18 -17.88
N PRO A 231 -11.39 26.06 -18.83
CA PRO A 231 -12.02 27.23 -19.44
C PRO A 231 -12.93 27.97 -18.46
N ASP A 232 -13.24 29.22 -18.75
CA ASP A 232 -14.30 29.93 -18.03
C ASP A 232 -15.71 29.41 -18.43
N ALA A 233 -16.71 29.76 -17.62
CA ALA A 233 -18.07 29.27 -17.78
C ALA A 233 -18.72 29.73 -19.10
N ASP A 234 -18.38 30.94 -19.57
CA ASP A 234 -18.95 31.51 -20.79
C ASP A 234 -18.34 30.86 -22.04
N GLU A 235 -17.03 30.62 -22.04
CA GLU A 235 -16.30 29.91 -23.09
C GLU A 235 -16.80 28.46 -23.23
N ALA A 236 -16.95 27.74 -22.11
CA ALA A 236 -17.47 26.37 -22.12
C ALA A 236 -18.89 26.29 -22.71
N LEU A 237 -19.76 27.25 -22.37
CA LEU A 237 -21.12 27.34 -22.92
C LEU A 237 -21.13 27.74 -24.40
N GLU A 238 -20.25 28.66 -24.80
CA GLU A 238 -20.07 29.05 -26.20
C GLU A 238 -19.65 27.85 -27.04
N TRP A 239 -18.64 27.09 -26.61
CA TRP A 239 -18.17 25.91 -27.32
C TRP A 239 -19.24 24.83 -27.45
N ALA A 240 -19.93 24.49 -26.36
CA ALA A 240 -21.01 23.50 -26.39
C ALA A 240 -22.10 23.89 -27.40
N THR A 241 -22.45 25.18 -27.47
CA THR A 241 -23.51 25.69 -28.36
C THR A 241 -23.05 25.88 -29.81
N GLU A 242 -21.83 26.38 -30.03
CA GLU A 242 -21.29 26.66 -31.37
C GLU A 242 -21.00 25.37 -32.14
N TYR A 243 -20.42 24.38 -31.45
CA TYR A 243 -20.01 23.12 -32.06
C TYR A 243 -21.04 22.00 -31.93
N ASP A 244 -22.13 22.19 -31.17
CA ASP A 244 -23.10 21.12 -30.84
C ASP A 244 -22.39 19.94 -30.14
N ALA A 245 -21.47 20.29 -29.22
CA ALA A 245 -20.69 19.34 -28.43
C ALA A 245 -21.24 19.24 -27.01
N PRO A 246 -20.97 18.14 -26.27
CA PRO A 246 -21.39 18.06 -24.87
C PRO A 246 -20.71 19.12 -24.01
N LEU A 247 -21.37 19.52 -22.92
CA LEU A 247 -20.84 20.51 -21.98
C LEU A 247 -19.48 20.07 -21.41
N HIS A 248 -18.59 21.03 -21.21
CA HIS A 248 -17.27 20.78 -20.62
C HIS A 248 -17.38 20.11 -19.22
N PRO A 249 -16.53 19.12 -18.90
CA PRO A 249 -16.60 18.37 -17.63
C PRO A 249 -16.43 19.24 -16.38
N GLN A 250 -15.68 20.35 -16.45
CA GLN A 250 -15.54 21.34 -15.37
C GLN A 250 -16.89 21.90 -14.89
N TYR A 251 -17.88 21.96 -15.77
CA TYR A 251 -19.23 22.47 -15.48
C TYR A 251 -20.31 21.39 -15.59
N THR A 252 -19.91 20.13 -15.62
CA THR A 252 -20.83 18.99 -15.57
C THR A 252 -20.98 18.55 -14.11
N TYR A 253 -22.22 18.39 -13.64
CA TYR A 253 -22.51 18.03 -12.25
C TYR A 253 -22.96 16.57 -12.13
N LEU A 254 -23.04 16.05 -10.90
CA LEU A 254 -23.45 14.66 -10.63
C LEU A 254 -24.97 14.49 -10.71
N TRP A 255 -25.58 14.86 -11.85
CA TRP A 255 -27.02 14.76 -12.07
C TRP A 255 -27.58 13.34 -11.99
N HIS A 256 -26.71 12.33 -12.09
CA HIS A 256 -27.06 10.92 -11.94
C HIS A 256 -27.21 10.47 -10.48
N ASP A 257 -26.78 11.29 -9.52
CA ASP A 257 -26.87 11.03 -8.07
C ASP A 257 -28.12 11.70 -7.46
N ILE A 258 -28.97 12.36 -8.27
CA ILE A 258 -30.23 12.95 -7.80
C ILE A 258 -31.44 12.43 -8.58
N SER A 259 -32.57 12.35 -7.88
CA SER A 259 -33.84 11.98 -8.49
C SER A 259 -34.38 13.07 -9.43
N VAL A 260 -35.23 12.66 -10.37
CA VAL A 260 -35.95 13.57 -11.28
C VAL A 260 -36.85 14.55 -10.51
N GLU A 261 -37.39 14.14 -9.36
CA GLU A 261 -38.17 15.01 -8.46
C GLU A 261 -37.28 16.12 -7.89
N THR A 262 -36.13 15.75 -7.33
CA THR A 262 -35.13 16.70 -6.80
C THR A 262 -34.65 17.66 -7.88
N PHE A 263 -34.43 17.18 -9.10
CA PHE A 263 -34.07 18.01 -10.26
C PHE A 263 -35.15 19.06 -10.60
N CYS A 264 -36.43 18.66 -10.61
CA CYS A 264 -37.54 19.59 -10.88
C CYS A 264 -37.70 20.64 -9.77
N ASP A 265 -37.48 20.25 -8.52
CA ASP A 265 -37.48 21.16 -7.37
C ASP A 265 -36.33 22.17 -7.48
N LEU A 266 -35.12 21.72 -7.80
CA LEU A 266 -33.97 22.60 -8.06
C LEU A 266 -34.25 23.60 -9.19
N ALA A 267 -34.80 23.13 -10.32
CA ALA A 267 -35.15 24.01 -11.44
C ALA A 267 -36.17 25.09 -11.05
N THR A 268 -37.09 24.76 -10.13
CA THR A 268 -38.06 25.72 -9.59
C THR A 268 -37.39 26.71 -8.65
N THR A 269 -36.57 26.24 -7.71
CA THR A 269 -35.82 27.09 -6.77
C THR A 269 -34.89 28.06 -7.50
N VAL A 270 -34.21 27.61 -8.56
CA VAL A 270 -33.34 28.46 -9.38
C VAL A 270 -34.14 29.49 -10.17
N ALA A 271 -35.30 29.12 -10.72
CA ALA A 271 -36.17 30.07 -11.42
C ALA A 271 -36.76 31.15 -10.48
N ASP A 272 -37.02 30.81 -9.22
CA ASP A 272 -37.48 31.75 -8.19
C ASP A 272 -36.33 32.59 -7.58
N GLY A 273 -35.07 32.24 -7.89
CA GLY A 273 -33.87 32.97 -7.46
C GLY A 273 -33.62 34.29 -8.20
N CYS A 274 -32.59 35.01 -7.77
CA CYS A 274 -32.15 36.24 -8.43
C CYS A 274 -30.63 36.32 -8.53
N VAL A 275 -30.12 36.92 -9.61
CA VAL A 275 -28.69 37.16 -9.77
C VAL A 275 -28.35 38.55 -9.26
N GLU A 276 -27.45 38.64 -8.29
CA GLU A 276 -26.92 39.88 -7.73
C GLU A 276 -25.57 40.22 -8.41
N ASN A 277 -25.24 41.51 -8.55
CA ASN A 277 -23.94 42.02 -9.01
C ASN A 277 -23.48 41.66 -10.45
N ASP A 278 -24.40 41.30 -11.37
CA ASP A 278 -24.10 40.98 -12.79
C ASP A 278 -23.75 42.21 -13.67
N SER A 279 -22.95 43.15 -13.17
CA SER A 279 -22.56 44.34 -13.94
C SER A 279 -21.48 44.09 -14.99
N ASP A 280 -20.66 43.04 -14.80
CA ASP A 280 -19.49 42.74 -15.64
C ASP A 280 -19.41 41.27 -16.12
N GLY A 281 -20.44 40.44 -15.87
CA GLY A 281 -20.45 39.01 -16.22
C GLY A 281 -20.31 38.07 -15.01
N ASP A 282 -19.78 38.58 -13.90
CA ASP A 282 -19.49 37.86 -12.65
C ASP A 282 -20.64 38.00 -11.63
N GLY A 283 -21.89 37.78 -12.07
CA GLY A 283 -23.03 37.79 -11.15
C GLY A 283 -23.06 36.58 -10.23
N THR A 284 -23.60 36.72 -9.03
CA THR A 284 -23.82 35.60 -8.09
C THR A 284 -25.31 35.26 -8.07
N LEU A 285 -25.68 34.00 -8.35
CA LEU A 285 -27.04 33.52 -8.16
C LEU A 285 -27.33 33.34 -6.67
N VAL A 286 -28.42 33.95 -6.24
CA VAL A 286 -28.93 33.83 -4.88
C VAL A 286 -30.29 33.16 -4.88
N ILE A 287 -30.40 32.07 -4.14
CA ILE A 287 -31.62 31.29 -3.94
C ILE A 287 -31.98 31.20 -2.45
N GLU A 288 -33.24 30.90 -2.15
CA GLU A 288 -33.72 30.68 -0.77
C GLU A 288 -33.04 29.45 -0.16
N TYR A 289 -32.62 29.55 1.10
CA TYR A 289 -32.06 28.41 1.80
C TYR A 289 -33.18 27.44 2.20
N SER A 290 -33.05 26.19 1.75
CA SER A 290 -33.76 25.06 2.35
C SER A 290 -32.81 23.90 2.53
N GLU A 291 -33.05 23.07 3.55
CA GLU A 291 -32.23 21.88 3.80
C GLU A 291 -32.23 20.92 2.61
N SER A 292 -33.38 20.77 1.93
CA SER A 292 -33.49 19.94 0.73
C SER A 292 -32.67 20.49 -0.44
N THR A 293 -32.67 21.82 -0.64
CA THR A 293 -31.88 22.47 -1.69
C THR A 293 -30.39 22.36 -1.38
N ALA A 294 -29.99 22.61 -0.14
CA ALA A 294 -28.60 22.49 0.29
C ALA A 294 -28.07 21.07 0.06
N VAL A 295 -28.81 20.05 0.50
CA VAL A 295 -28.43 18.64 0.27
C VAL A 295 -28.34 18.34 -1.23
N ALA A 296 -29.31 18.79 -2.04
CA ALA A 296 -29.27 18.55 -3.48
C ALA A 296 -28.06 19.21 -4.17
N LEU A 297 -27.67 20.43 -3.76
CA LEU A 297 -26.47 21.10 -4.25
C LEU A 297 -25.18 20.40 -3.76
N GLU A 298 -25.16 19.94 -2.52
CA GLU A 298 -24.07 19.13 -1.96
C GLU A 298 -23.88 17.81 -2.72
N THR A 299 -24.97 17.10 -3.04
CA THR A 299 -24.94 15.84 -3.82
C THR A 299 -24.41 16.04 -5.24
N ILE A 300 -24.82 17.11 -5.93
CA ILE A 300 -24.32 17.40 -7.28
C ILE A 300 -22.96 18.11 -7.28
N ILE A 301 -22.33 18.28 -6.11
CA ILE A 301 -20.99 18.86 -5.88
C ILE A 301 -20.76 20.23 -6.52
N ILE A 302 -21.78 21.10 -6.50
CA ILE A 302 -21.62 22.48 -6.97
C ILE A 302 -21.01 23.35 -5.88
N GLU A 303 -20.02 24.18 -6.24
CA GLU A 303 -19.44 25.14 -5.29
C GLU A 303 -20.44 26.23 -4.93
N HIS A 304 -20.67 26.42 -3.64
CA HIS A 304 -21.65 27.39 -3.15
C HIS A 304 -21.37 27.81 -1.71
N ARG A 305 -21.97 28.93 -1.30
CA ARG A 305 -21.87 29.45 0.07
C ARG A 305 -23.25 29.40 0.73
N GLN A 306 -23.40 28.60 1.77
CA GLN A 306 -24.64 28.55 2.54
C GLN A 306 -24.62 29.63 3.62
N ARG A 307 -25.70 30.43 3.70
CA ARG A 307 -25.91 31.41 4.77
C ARG A 307 -27.27 31.15 5.43
N PRO A 308 -27.41 30.10 6.26
CA PRO A 308 -28.69 29.75 6.88
C PRO A 308 -29.26 30.87 7.76
N ASP A 309 -28.39 31.66 8.39
CA ASP A 309 -28.79 32.82 9.20
C ASP A 309 -29.41 33.97 8.37
N GLU A 310 -29.11 34.01 7.06
CA GLU A 310 -29.60 34.99 6.11
C GLU A 310 -30.63 34.41 5.12
N ASP A 311 -31.01 33.13 5.32
CA ASP A 311 -31.98 32.40 4.51
C ASP A 311 -31.64 32.34 3.01
N ARG A 312 -30.34 32.27 2.67
CA ARG A 312 -29.86 32.25 1.29
C ARG A 312 -28.69 31.31 1.03
N ILE A 313 -28.58 30.87 -0.22
CA ILE A 313 -27.44 30.17 -0.81
C ILE A 313 -26.91 30.99 -1.99
N GLU A 314 -25.60 31.13 -2.08
CA GLU A 314 -24.92 31.91 -3.12
C GLU A 314 -24.07 31.02 -4.03
N ILE A 315 -24.21 31.16 -5.35
CA ILE A 315 -23.50 30.38 -6.38
C ILE A 315 -22.87 31.36 -7.37
N ASP A 316 -21.54 31.33 -7.53
CA ASP A 316 -20.82 32.26 -8.42
C ASP A 316 -20.88 31.79 -9.89
N ASP A 317 -20.50 30.55 -10.18
CA ASP A 317 -20.55 29.97 -11.53
C ASP A 317 -21.96 29.45 -11.88
N TRP A 318 -22.95 30.31 -11.78
CA TRP A 318 -24.36 29.92 -11.89
C TRP A 318 -24.85 29.68 -13.32
N ARG A 319 -24.17 30.24 -14.34
CA ARG A 319 -24.67 30.20 -15.73
C ARG A 319 -24.76 28.76 -16.27
N PRO A 320 -23.72 27.92 -16.20
CA PRO A 320 -23.82 26.54 -16.67
C PRO A 320 -24.88 25.76 -15.90
N PHE A 321 -24.94 25.95 -14.58
CA PHE A 321 -25.95 25.34 -13.71
C PHE A 321 -27.38 25.71 -14.11
N ALA A 322 -27.70 27.00 -14.23
CA ALA A 322 -29.03 27.46 -14.62
C ALA A 322 -29.41 27.02 -16.03
N ARG A 323 -28.47 27.04 -16.98
CA ARG A 323 -28.71 26.60 -18.37
C ARG A 323 -28.96 25.10 -18.45
N THR A 324 -28.27 24.31 -17.64
CA THR A 324 -28.47 22.86 -17.53
C THR A 324 -29.84 22.52 -16.93
N LEU A 325 -30.38 23.37 -16.04
CA LEU A 325 -31.75 23.27 -15.53
C LEU A 325 -32.84 23.77 -16.51
N GLY A 326 -32.46 24.25 -17.70
CA GLY A 326 -33.40 24.85 -18.66
C GLY A 326 -33.95 26.21 -18.24
N CYS A 327 -33.21 26.93 -17.38
CA CYS A 327 -33.53 28.29 -16.94
C CYS A 327 -32.76 29.33 -17.78
N GLU A 328 -33.47 30.31 -18.33
CA GLU A 328 -32.88 31.39 -19.14
C GLU A 328 -32.87 32.74 -18.39
N PRO A 329 -31.81 33.56 -18.54
CA PRO A 329 -31.79 34.90 -17.99
C PRO A 329 -32.77 35.82 -18.71
N ARG A 330 -33.72 36.39 -17.97
CA ARG A 330 -34.66 37.40 -18.47
C ARG A 330 -34.18 38.78 -18.04
N GLN A 331 -33.68 39.56 -19.01
CA GLN A 331 -33.32 40.95 -18.75
C GLN A 331 -34.59 41.75 -18.41
N ALA A 332 -34.75 42.16 -17.15
CA ALA A 332 -35.84 43.04 -16.75
C ALA A 332 -35.71 44.37 -17.50
N VAL A 333 -36.47 44.54 -18.58
CA VAL A 333 -36.61 45.85 -19.22
C VAL A 333 -37.26 46.74 -18.16
N THR A 334 -36.48 47.66 -17.60
CA THR A 334 -37.01 48.78 -16.82
C THR A 334 -37.83 49.66 -17.76
N ASP A 335 -39.07 49.25 -18.03
CA ASP A 335 -40.11 50.14 -18.52
C ASP A 335 -40.27 51.21 -17.46
N GLY A 336 -39.63 52.36 -17.70
CA GLY A 336 -39.49 53.42 -16.71
C GLY A 336 -40.83 53.85 -16.11
N ALA A 337 -41.16 53.32 -14.94
CA ALA A 337 -42.20 53.82 -14.04
C ALA A 337 -42.24 53.04 -12.71
N ALA A 338 -41.23 53.14 -11.87
CA ALA A 338 -41.41 53.08 -10.41
C ALA A 338 -40.19 53.69 -9.71
N LEU A 339 -40.32 54.96 -9.32
CA LEU A 339 -39.54 55.49 -8.21
C LEU A 339 -40.24 55.00 -6.95
N ASP A 340 -39.65 54.03 -6.26
CA ASP A 340 -40.04 53.73 -4.89
C ASP A 340 -39.69 54.90 -3.97
N ALA A 341 -40.55 55.13 -2.98
CA ALA A 341 -40.51 56.33 -2.14
C ALA A 341 -39.44 56.30 -1.03
N ASP A 342 -38.67 55.22 -0.94
CA ASP A 342 -37.56 55.05 -0.02
C ASP A 342 -36.30 54.83 -0.86
N GLY A 343 -35.49 55.87 -1.02
CA GLY A 343 -34.34 55.92 -1.93
C GLY A 343 -33.20 54.98 -1.56
N GLN A 344 -33.37 53.69 -1.82
CA GLN A 344 -32.30 52.73 -2.06
C GLN A 344 -32.18 52.54 -3.57
N ASP A 345 -31.01 52.88 -4.11
CA ASP A 345 -30.66 52.61 -5.50
C ASP A 345 -30.84 51.10 -5.75
N GLY A 346 -31.84 50.73 -6.56
CA GLY A 346 -32.10 49.34 -6.91
C GLY A 346 -30.93 48.79 -7.70
N VAL A 347 -30.24 47.81 -7.12
CA VAL A 347 -29.21 47.03 -7.80
C VAL A 347 -29.90 46.29 -8.95
N PRO A 348 -29.35 46.31 -10.19
CA PRO A 348 -29.91 45.53 -11.28
C PRO A 348 -29.82 44.05 -10.94
N SER A 349 -30.95 43.40 -10.71
CA SER A 349 -31.06 41.95 -10.51
C SER A 349 -31.52 41.30 -11.82
N VAL A 350 -30.86 40.23 -12.25
CA VAL A 350 -31.33 39.41 -13.37
C VAL A 350 -32.28 38.36 -12.82
N GLU A 351 -33.48 38.27 -13.40
CA GLU A 351 -34.47 37.23 -13.09
C GLU A 351 -34.25 36.03 -14.02
N LEU A 352 -34.50 34.82 -13.53
CA LEU A 352 -34.42 33.58 -14.31
C LEU A 352 -35.83 33.08 -14.66
N GLU A 353 -36.01 32.52 -15.85
CA GLU A 353 -37.28 31.93 -16.30
C GLU A 353 -37.07 30.48 -16.71
N ARG A 354 -37.78 29.54 -16.05
CA ARG A 354 -37.83 28.14 -16.46
C ARG A 354 -38.62 28.00 -17.76
N THR A 355 -38.01 27.45 -18.80
CA THR A 355 -38.57 27.40 -20.17
C THR A 355 -39.50 26.21 -20.44
N TRP A 356 -39.65 25.32 -19.45
CA TRP A 356 -40.36 24.05 -19.52
C TRP A 356 -41.19 23.80 -18.25
N SER A 357 -42.05 22.78 -18.27
CA SER A 357 -42.83 22.32 -17.13
C SER A 357 -42.65 20.82 -16.89
N ASP A 358 -42.84 20.33 -15.66
CA ASP A 358 -42.65 18.91 -15.33
C ASP A 358 -43.40 17.95 -16.27
N GLY A 359 -44.55 18.41 -16.79
CA GLY A 359 -45.40 17.70 -17.76
C GLY A 359 -44.75 17.46 -19.13
N ASP A 360 -43.74 18.25 -19.49
CA ASP A 360 -43.06 18.20 -20.78
C ASP A 360 -42.01 17.08 -20.87
N LEU A 361 -41.49 16.62 -19.72
CA LEU A 361 -40.56 15.48 -19.66
C LEU A 361 -41.21 14.19 -20.17
N SER A 362 -40.44 13.42 -20.93
CA SER A 362 -40.88 12.12 -21.44
C SER A 362 -41.06 11.07 -20.33
N GLU A 363 -41.74 9.97 -20.64
CA GLU A 363 -41.87 8.83 -19.73
C GLU A 363 -40.51 8.19 -19.43
N ARG A 364 -39.62 8.14 -20.44
CA ARG A 364 -38.24 7.66 -20.30
C ARG A 364 -37.48 8.51 -19.28
N ALA A 365 -37.44 9.83 -19.46
CA ALA A 365 -36.72 10.73 -18.55
C ALA A 365 -37.23 10.66 -17.11
N ARG A 366 -38.53 10.45 -16.89
CA ARG A 366 -39.12 10.33 -15.54
C ARG A 366 -38.86 9.01 -14.84
N THR A 367 -38.60 7.95 -15.59
CA THR A 367 -38.43 6.58 -15.06
C THR A 367 -36.98 6.10 -15.14
N TRP A 368 -36.10 6.89 -15.76
CA TRP A 368 -34.68 6.59 -15.92
C TRP A 368 -34.01 6.37 -14.56
N GLY A 369 -33.30 5.24 -14.43
CA GLY A 369 -32.74 4.84 -13.14
C GLY A 369 -32.37 3.37 -13.01
N HIS A 370 -31.85 3.01 -11.83
CA HIS A 370 -31.41 1.65 -11.50
C HIS A 370 -32.19 1.03 -10.36
N GLU A 371 -32.18 1.65 -9.18
CA GLU A 371 -32.75 1.07 -7.97
C GLU A 371 -34.25 1.36 -7.88
N THR A 372 -34.63 2.59 -8.25
CA THR A 372 -36.00 3.07 -8.26
C THR A 372 -36.28 3.92 -9.49
N GLU A 373 -37.55 3.94 -9.95
CA GLU A 373 -37.94 4.74 -11.11
C GLU A 373 -37.63 6.22 -10.87
N GLY A 374 -36.79 6.81 -11.73
CA GLY A 374 -36.45 8.24 -11.69
C GLY A 374 -35.39 8.62 -10.65
N ASP A 375 -34.57 7.68 -10.18
CA ASP A 375 -33.43 7.96 -9.30
C ASP A 375 -32.21 8.59 -10.00
N ASN A 376 -32.20 8.66 -11.34
CA ASN A 376 -31.16 9.29 -12.14
C ASN A 376 -31.75 10.39 -13.05
N ALA A 377 -31.38 11.65 -12.80
CA ALA A 377 -31.93 12.80 -13.53
C ALA A 377 -31.23 13.11 -14.86
N ILE A 378 -30.21 12.36 -15.30
CA ILE A 378 -29.39 12.73 -16.48
C ILE A 378 -30.20 12.83 -17.79
N GLU A 379 -31.19 11.96 -18.00
CA GLU A 379 -32.06 12.04 -19.18
C GLU A 379 -33.00 13.25 -19.10
N ALA A 380 -33.49 13.59 -17.91
CA ALA A 380 -34.31 14.79 -17.71
C ALA A 380 -33.51 16.07 -17.98
N VAL A 381 -32.24 16.09 -17.58
CA VAL A 381 -31.29 17.18 -17.90
C VAL A 381 -31.14 17.31 -19.42
N ASN A 382 -30.84 16.22 -20.13
CA ASN A 382 -30.63 16.25 -21.58
C ASN A 382 -31.87 16.64 -22.39
N GLU A 383 -33.08 16.45 -21.85
CA GLU A 383 -34.32 16.91 -22.51
C GLU A 383 -34.53 18.43 -22.42
N VAL A 384 -33.94 19.10 -21.44
CA VAL A 384 -34.21 20.53 -21.15
C VAL A 384 -33.00 21.44 -21.35
N ALA A 385 -31.78 20.92 -21.23
CA ALA A 385 -30.55 21.66 -21.48
C ALA A 385 -30.39 21.95 -22.98
N PRO A 386 -29.78 23.09 -23.35
CA PRO A 386 -29.58 23.44 -24.76
C PRO A 386 -28.40 22.70 -25.42
N PHE A 387 -27.70 21.84 -24.68
CA PHE A 387 -26.53 21.06 -25.09
C PHE A 387 -26.59 19.67 -24.42
N GLU A 388 -25.83 18.70 -24.93
CA GLU A 388 -25.72 17.38 -24.31
C GLU A 388 -24.92 17.47 -22.99
N VAL A 389 -25.36 16.73 -21.97
CA VAL A 389 -24.69 16.58 -20.68
C VAL A 389 -24.48 15.09 -20.44
N ARG A 390 -23.22 14.68 -20.30
CA ARG A 390 -22.87 13.30 -19.97
C ARG A 390 -22.87 13.06 -18.45
N GLU A 391 -22.96 11.80 -18.05
CA GLU A 391 -22.75 11.43 -16.65
C GLU A 391 -21.30 11.70 -16.26
N ARG A 392 -21.07 12.67 -15.36
CA ARG A 392 -19.70 13.02 -14.95
C ARG A 392 -18.96 11.87 -14.34
N ALA A 393 -19.60 11.03 -13.53
CA ALA A 393 -18.91 9.97 -12.82
C ALA A 393 -19.82 8.77 -12.51
N PRO A 394 -20.21 7.99 -13.52
CA PRO A 394 -21.14 6.86 -13.36
C PRO A 394 -20.60 5.71 -12.49
N THR A 395 -19.29 5.68 -12.22
CA THR A 395 -18.63 4.64 -11.43
C THR A 395 -17.94 5.23 -10.20
N ARG A 396 -18.19 4.63 -9.03
CA ARG A 396 -17.48 4.87 -7.77
C ARG A 396 -16.69 3.63 -7.36
N ILE A 397 -15.50 3.80 -6.80
CA ILE A 397 -14.64 2.71 -6.35
C ILE A 397 -14.59 2.70 -4.82
N GLY A 398 -15.06 1.60 -4.22
CA GLY A 398 -14.95 1.37 -2.79
C GLY A 398 -13.50 1.07 -2.39
N ASN A 399 -13.03 1.66 -1.30
CA ASN A 399 -11.65 1.52 -0.85
C ASN A 399 -11.52 1.50 0.67
N ARG A 400 -10.49 0.80 1.16
CA ARG A 400 -10.04 0.92 2.55
C ARG A 400 -8.52 0.82 2.67
N MET A 401 -7.99 1.28 3.77
CA MET A 401 -6.57 1.12 4.09
C MET A 401 -6.21 -0.37 4.28
N GLY A 402 -5.16 -0.78 3.56
CA GLY A 402 -4.45 -2.03 3.69
C GLY A 402 -3.24 -1.87 4.61
N ARG A 403 -2.06 -2.27 4.15
CA ARG A 403 -0.77 -2.07 4.85
C ARG A 403 -0.31 -0.61 4.71
N PRO A 404 0.25 0.02 5.76
CA PRO A 404 0.96 1.30 5.59
C PRO A 404 2.22 1.09 4.73
N GLU A 405 2.76 2.18 4.21
CA GLU A 405 4.05 2.22 3.52
C GLU A 405 5.20 1.72 4.43
N LYS A 406 6.39 1.44 3.90
CA LYS A 406 7.53 0.94 4.70
C LYS A 406 8.87 1.45 4.16
N SER A 407 9.72 1.90 5.08
CA SER A 407 11.12 2.24 4.82
C SER A 407 11.90 1.99 6.11
N GLU A 408 12.42 0.77 6.30
CA GLU A 408 13.10 0.39 7.54
C GLU A 408 14.20 -0.66 7.36
N ARG A 409 15.14 -0.68 8.32
CA ARG A 409 16.23 -1.67 8.36
C ARG A 409 15.68 -3.07 8.58
N ARG A 410 16.15 -4.05 7.82
CA ARG A 410 15.71 -5.45 7.95
C ARG A 410 16.56 -6.21 8.95
N ASP A 411 16.25 -6.01 10.23
CA ASP A 411 16.98 -6.63 11.32
C ASP A 411 16.41 -8.00 11.73
N LEU A 412 17.29 -8.88 12.21
CA LEU A 412 16.85 -10.02 13.01
C LEU A 412 16.19 -9.56 14.31
N SER A 413 15.27 -10.36 14.86
CA SER A 413 14.69 -10.08 16.17
C SER A 413 15.26 -11.03 17.24
N PRO A 414 16.04 -10.53 18.22
CA PRO A 414 16.66 -9.20 18.32
C PRO A 414 17.80 -8.99 17.29
N PRO A 415 18.22 -7.72 17.04
CA PRO A 415 19.25 -7.40 16.06
C PRO A 415 20.58 -8.12 16.35
N VAL A 416 21.30 -8.50 15.30
CA VAL A 416 22.55 -9.27 15.37
C VAL A 416 23.61 -8.55 14.57
N HIS A 417 24.83 -8.46 15.11
CA HIS A 417 25.96 -7.83 14.40
C HIS A 417 26.94 -8.87 13.85
N THR A 418 27.06 -10.03 14.50
CA THR A 418 27.89 -11.16 14.03
C THR A 418 27.19 -12.49 14.20
N LEU A 419 27.30 -13.35 13.18
CA LEU A 419 26.87 -14.74 13.24
C LEU A 419 27.89 -15.60 14.01
N PHE A 420 28.18 -15.22 15.26
CA PHE A 420 29.05 -15.96 16.18
C PHE A 420 28.23 -16.48 17.38
N PRO A 421 28.27 -17.79 17.69
CA PRO A 421 27.47 -18.37 18.77
C PRO A 421 28.07 -18.06 20.14
N ILE A 422 27.22 -17.61 21.07
CA ILE A 422 27.59 -17.28 22.46
C ILE A 422 26.69 -17.94 23.50
N GLY A 423 25.83 -18.89 23.09
CA GLY A 423 24.89 -19.58 23.98
C GLY A 423 23.97 -18.61 24.73
N GLU A 424 23.75 -18.90 26.02
CA GLU A 424 23.02 -18.01 26.94
C GLU A 424 23.94 -17.04 27.70
N ALA A 425 25.26 -17.13 27.51
CA ALA A 425 26.27 -16.37 28.26
C ALA A 425 26.17 -14.84 28.05
N GLY A 426 25.64 -14.41 26.89
CA GLY A 426 25.39 -13.00 26.58
C GLY A 426 24.12 -12.41 27.20
N GLY A 427 23.33 -13.22 27.92
CA GLY A 427 22.03 -12.82 28.49
C GLY A 427 20.95 -12.55 27.44
N ALA A 428 19.86 -11.90 27.85
CA ALA A 428 18.71 -11.63 26.98
C ALA A 428 19.05 -10.79 25.74
N GLN A 429 20.03 -9.88 25.86
CA GLN A 429 20.49 -9.02 24.76
C GLN A 429 21.57 -9.66 23.88
N ARG A 430 22.00 -10.90 24.18
CA ARG A 430 23.03 -11.63 23.41
C ARG A 430 24.33 -10.84 23.25
N ASN A 431 24.77 -10.16 24.31
CA ASN A 431 25.95 -9.30 24.27
C ASN A 431 27.25 -10.14 24.36
N VAL A 432 28.12 -10.02 23.35
CA VAL A 432 29.42 -10.71 23.28
C VAL A 432 30.35 -10.28 24.42
N ALA A 433 30.35 -9.00 24.80
CA ALA A 433 31.18 -8.51 25.91
C ALA A 433 30.73 -9.06 27.28
N ASN A 434 29.44 -9.39 27.43
CA ASN A 434 28.94 -10.08 28.62
C ASN A 434 29.35 -11.56 28.61
N ALA A 435 29.26 -12.23 27.44
CA ALA A 435 29.70 -13.60 27.28
C ALA A 435 31.20 -13.76 27.60
N ALA A 436 32.05 -12.81 27.15
CA ALA A 436 33.47 -12.76 27.48
C ALA A 436 33.78 -12.64 28.99
N LYS A 437 32.83 -12.16 29.80
CA LYS A 437 32.98 -12.00 31.27
C LYS A 437 32.18 -13.05 32.05
N HIS A 438 31.45 -13.93 31.36
CA HIS A 438 30.52 -14.88 31.97
C HIS A 438 31.26 -16.08 32.59
N ALA A 439 30.78 -16.55 33.74
CA ALA A 439 31.22 -17.80 34.37
C ALA A 439 30.01 -18.44 35.05
N GLU A 440 29.73 -19.72 34.77
CA GLU A 440 28.57 -20.43 35.33
C GLU A 440 28.72 -20.69 36.84
N THR A 441 29.94 -21.05 37.26
CA THR A 441 30.29 -21.26 38.66
C THR A 441 31.52 -20.44 39.06
N MET A 442 31.73 -20.24 40.37
CA MET A 442 32.90 -19.51 40.87
C MET A 442 34.25 -20.22 40.60
N SER A 443 34.22 -21.46 40.10
CA SER A 443 35.39 -22.26 39.73
C SER A 443 35.70 -22.25 38.24
N ASP A 444 34.79 -21.77 37.39
CA ASP A 444 34.97 -21.80 35.95
C ASP A 444 35.82 -20.64 35.47
N THR A 445 36.49 -20.83 34.33
CA THR A 445 37.27 -19.77 33.70
C THR A 445 36.31 -18.78 33.04
N PRO A 446 36.29 -17.50 33.44
CA PRO A 446 35.40 -16.53 32.83
C PRO A 446 35.65 -16.39 31.33
N GLY A 447 34.59 -16.37 30.53
CA GLY A 447 34.66 -16.22 29.07
C GLY A 447 34.67 -17.53 28.28
N VAL A 448 34.83 -18.67 28.94
CA VAL A 448 34.76 -19.99 28.27
C VAL A 448 33.29 -20.44 28.21
N VAL A 449 32.79 -20.64 26.99
CA VAL A 449 31.38 -21.02 26.73
C VAL A 449 31.34 -22.26 25.84
N GLU A 450 30.57 -23.27 26.26
CA GLU A 450 30.30 -24.45 25.43
C GLU A 450 29.29 -24.08 24.33
N VAL A 451 29.68 -24.25 23.06
CA VAL A 451 28.85 -23.91 21.90
C VAL A 451 28.94 -24.97 20.82
N GLN A 452 27.84 -25.13 20.05
CA GLN A 452 27.82 -25.99 18.86
C GLN A 452 28.44 -25.27 17.67
N ILE A 453 29.57 -25.79 17.18
CA ILE A 453 30.33 -25.20 16.09
C ILE A 453 30.85 -26.31 15.15
N GLY A 454 31.02 -25.96 13.88
CA GLY A 454 31.64 -26.83 12.87
C GLY A 454 33.15 -26.95 13.04
N ARG A 455 33.64 -28.19 13.14
CA ARG A 455 35.04 -28.56 12.98
C ARG A 455 35.48 -28.40 11.53
N ASN A 456 36.50 -27.60 11.31
CA ASN A 456 37.19 -27.47 10.04
C ASN A 456 38.63 -27.97 10.15
N ARG A 457 39.22 -28.30 8.99
CA ARG A 457 40.63 -28.67 8.87
C ARG A 457 41.29 -27.94 7.71
N CYS A 458 42.50 -27.45 7.94
CA CYS A 458 43.31 -26.84 6.90
C CYS A 458 43.80 -27.90 5.89
N PRO A 459 43.61 -27.71 4.57
CA PRO A 459 44.13 -28.64 3.58
C PRO A 459 45.67 -28.62 3.45
N ASP A 460 46.33 -27.54 3.86
CA ASP A 460 47.76 -27.32 3.61
C ASP A 460 48.65 -27.79 4.78
N CYS A 461 48.27 -27.46 6.01
CA CYS A 461 49.03 -27.81 7.22
C CYS A 461 48.29 -28.77 8.16
N GLU A 462 47.09 -29.21 7.79
CA GLU A 462 46.28 -30.18 8.52
C GLU A 462 45.79 -29.74 9.91
N THR A 463 46.04 -28.49 10.33
CA THR A 463 45.52 -27.92 11.58
C THR A 463 43.99 -27.99 11.64
N GLU A 464 43.47 -28.57 12.72
CA GLU A 464 42.05 -28.57 13.06
C GLU A 464 41.68 -27.27 13.78
N THR A 465 40.58 -26.64 13.39
CA THR A 465 40.09 -25.39 13.95
C THR A 465 38.62 -25.21 13.61
N PHE A 466 37.90 -24.35 14.32
CA PHE A 466 36.57 -23.92 13.87
C PHE A 466 36.61 -22.72 12.92
N LYS A 467 37.75 -22.02 12.83
CA LYS A 467 37.89 -20.80 12.04
C LYS A 467 37.86 -21.10 10.54
N ASN A 468 37.33 -20.16 9.77
CA ASN A 468 37.31 -20.23 8.30
C ASN A 468 38.70 -20.10 7.65
N ARG A 469 39.65 -19.49 8.35
CA ARG A 469 41.05 -19.39 7.96
C ARG A 469 41.92 -20.11 8.97
N CYS A 470 42.92 -20.82 8.48
CA CYS A 470 43.84 -21.52 9.35
C CYS A 470 44.68 -20.51 10.15
N PRO A 471 44.77 -20.61 11.49
CA PRO A 471 45.57 -19.69 12.30
C PRO A 471 47.09 -19.82 12.06
N GLU A 472 47.55 -20.94 11.49
CA GLU A 472 48.99 -21.21 11.27
C GLU A 472 49.50 -20.76 9.89
N CYS A 473 48.63 -20.81 8.87
CA CYS A 473 49.04 -20.56 7.48
C CYS A 473 48.02 -19.77 6.63
N GLU A 474 46.92 -19.32 7.24
CA GLU A 474 45.87 -18.49 6.64
C GLU A 474 45.07 -19.12 5.48
N ALA A 475 45.41 -20.33 5.05
CA ALA A 475 44.66 -21.07 4.05
C ALA A 475 43.20 -21.33 4.49
N ARG A 476 42.27 -21.28 3.53
CA ARG A 476 40.85 -21.55 3.77
C ARG A 476 40.66 -22.99 4.27
N THR A 477 40.00 -23.14 5.40
CA THR A 477 39.72 -24.44 6.01
C THR A 477 38.49 -25.07 5.35
N LYS A 478 38.36 -26.40 5.47
CA LYS A 478 37.21 -27.16 4.96
C LYS A 478 36.55 -27.95 6.09
N PRO A 479 35.23 -28.18 6.05
CA PRO A 479 34.54 -29.01 7.04
C PRO A 479 35.19 -30.39 7.18
N ASP A 480 35.40 -30.83 8.42
CA ASP A 480 35.96 -32.14 8.75
C ASP A 480 34.86 -33.07 9.24
N TYR A 481 34.21 -33.80 8.31
CA TYR A 481 33.15 -34.73 8.64
C TYR A 481 33.69 -36.02 9.25
N ARG A 482 33.18 -36.38 10.44
CA ARG A 482 33.52 -37.62 11.13
C ARG A 482 32.28 -38.42 11.51
N CYS A 483 32.41 -39.74 11.45
CA CYS A 483 31.36 -40.62 11.91
C CYS A 483 31.22 -40.51 13.45
N PRO A 484 30.02 -40.24 13.99
CA PRO A 484 29.84 -40.08 15.43
C PRO A 484 30.12 -41.37 16.25
N ASP A 485 30.12 -42.55 15.61
CA ASP A 485 30.36 -43.83 16.29
C ASP A 485 31.82 -44.30 16.25
N CYS A 486 32.48 -44.17 15.10
CA CYS A 486 33.82 -44.73 14.87
C CYS A 486 34.90 -43.69 14.65
N ASP A 487 34.56 -42.40 14.67
CA ASP A 487 35.44 -41.24 14.44
C ASP A 487 36.19 -41.27 13.10
N GLN A 488 35.78 -42.15 12.18
CA GLN A 488 36.38 -42.22 10.86
C GLN A 488 35.99 -40.98 10.06
N ARG A 489 37.00 -40.36 9.44
CA ARG A 489 36.82 -39.24 8.52
C ARG A 489 36.11 -39.70 7.25
N ILE A 490 35.06 -38.98 6.88
CA ILE A 490 34.25 -39.24 5.69
C ILE A 490 34.39 -38.04 4.75
N GLU A 491 34.69 -38.29 3.48
CA GLU A 491 34.62 -37.26 2.44
C GLU A 491 33.22 -37.28 1.81
N PRO A 492 32.60 -36.12 1.55
CA PRO A 492 31.32 -36.07 0.83
C PRO A 492 31.41 -36.76 -0.54
N ASP A 493 30.38 -37.52 -0.91
CA ASP A 493 30.26 -38.10 -2.25
C ASP A 493 29.91 -37.04 -3.32
N GLU A 494 29.77 -37.43 -4.59
CA GLU A 494 29.40 -36.53 -5.69
C GLU A 494 28.04 -35.83 -5.49
N ALA A 495 27.17 -36.39 -4.65
CA ALA A 495 25.88 -35.82 -4.27
C ALA A 495 25.93 -35.04 -2.95
N GLY A 496 27.11 -34.88 -2.34
CA GLY A 496 27.32 -34.20 -1.06
C GLY A 496 26.94 -35.02 0.17
N ARG A 497 26.62 -36.31 0.03
CA ARG A 497 26.27 -37.19 1.15
C ARG A 497 27.52 -37.64 1.90
N VAL A 498 27.42 -37.65 3.22
CA VAL A 498 28.52 -37.97 4.14
C VAL A 498 28.17 -39.20 4.96
N GLU A 499 27.95 -40.35 4.32
CA GLU A 499 27.59 -41.59 5.02
C GLU A 499 28.81 -42.46 5.35
N CYS A 500 28.90 -42.93 6.59
CA CYS A 500 29.95 -43.86 7.00
C CYS A 500 29.66 -45.27 6.48
N GLY A 501 30.44 -45.75 5.52
CA GLY A 501 30.30 -47.11 4.97
C GLY A 501 30.56 -48.27 5.95
N HIS A 502 30.96 -47.99 7.20
CA HIS A 502 31.09 -49.01 8.25
C HIS A 502 29.94 -48.97 9.26
N CYS A 503 29.48 -47.78 9.64
CA CYS A 503 28.45 -47.60 10.67
C CYS A 503 27.05 -47.34 10.09
N GLU A 504 26.93 -47.12 8.77
CA GLU A 504 25.68 -46.77 8.08
C GLU A 504 24.98 -45.58 8.76
N ARG A 505 25.80 -44.60 9.19
CA ARG A 505 25.36 -43.36 9.83
C ARG A 505 25.93 -42.17 9.11
N GLU A 506 25.16 -41.10 9.07
CA GLU A 506 25.62 -39.80 8.61
C GLU A 506 26.73 -39.27 9.52
N ALA A 507 27.84 -38.89 8.90
CA ALA A 507 28.93 -38.18 9.54
C ALA A 507 28.56 -36.71 9.70
N THR A 508 29.09 -36.08 10.73
CA THR A 508 28.88 -34.67 11.02
C THR A 508 30.22 -33.98 11.23
N CYS A 509 30.29 -32.70 10.90
CA CYS A 509 31.40 -31.83 11.29
C CYS A 509 31.05 -31.02 12.54
N VAL A 510 29.81 -31.06 13.02
CA VAL A 510 29.35 -30.25 14.16
C VAL A 510 29.62 -30.99 15.47
N GLU A 511 30.19 -30.27 16.43
CA GLU A 511 30.42 -30.76 17.79
C GLU A 511 30.23 -29.64 18.82
N ASN A 512 30.10 -30.01 20.10
CA ASN A 512 30.18 -29.04 21.20
C ASN A 512 31.66 -28.78 21.53
N ILE A 513 32.07 -27.52 21.53
CA ILE A 513 33.44 -27.09 21.85
C ILE A 513 33.37 -25.99 22.90
N ASP A 514 34.26 -26.06 23.87
CA ASP A 514 34.55 -24.94 24.79
C ASP A 514 35.34 -23.86 24.04
N VAL A 515 34.71 -22.71 23.80
CA VAL A 515 35.36 -21.57 23.13
C VAL A 515 35.63 -20.48 24.15
N ASP A 516 36.88 -19.99 24.18
CA ASP A 516 37.24 -18.80 24.95
C ASP A 516 36.80 -17.54 24.19
N ILE A 517 35.57 -17.11 24.46
CA ILE A 517 34.95 -15.91 23.87
C ILE A 517 35.73 -14.66 24.27
N HIS A 518 36.37 -14.65 25.43
CA HIS A 518 37.14 -13.51 25.92
C HIS A 518 38.42 -13.30 25.12
N GLU A 519 39.14 -14.37 24.82
CA GLU A 519 40.31 -14.33 23.94
C GLU A 519 39.91 -13.97 22.50
N GLU A 520 38.89 -14.62 21.93
CA GLU A 520 38.43 -14.34 20.57
C GLU A 520 37.96 -12.89 20.40
N TYR A 521 37.20 -12.35 21.35
CA TYR A 521 36.72 -10.98 21.29
C TYR A 521 37.86 -9.95 21.41
N ARG A 522 38.83 -10.17 22.29
CA ARG A 522 39.99 -9.27 22.42
C ARG A 522 40.89 -9.30 21.19
N ASN A 523 41.16 -10.49 20.66
CA ASN A 523 41.96 -10.64 19.45
C ASN A 523 41.29 -9.95 18.27
N ALA A 524 39.96 -10.06 18.15
CA ALA A 524 39.20 -9.36 17.10
C ALA A 524 39.32 -7.84 17.22
N LEU A 525 39.14 -7.27 18.44
CA LEU A 525 39.32 -5.83 18.69
C LEU A 525 40.74 -5.36 18.33
N GLU A 526 41.77 -6.10 18.75
CA GLU A 526 43.16 -5.78 18.43
C GLU A 526 43.44 -5.88 16.92
N SER A 527 42.84 -6.85 16.23
CA SER A 527 43.03 -7.06 14.80
C SER A 527 42.49 -5.90 13.96
N VAL A 528 41.29 -5.40 14.26
CA VAL A 528 40.72 -4.24 13.56
C VAL A 528 41.18 -2.91 14.15
N GLY A 529 41.94 -2.92 15.24
CA GLY A 529 42.46 -1.70 15.89
C GLY A 529 41.40 -0.91 16.67
N GLU A 530 40.27 -1.53 17.00
CA GLU A 530 39.14 -0.90 17.67
C GLU A 530 39.13 -1.13 19.19
N ARG A 531 38.28 -0.39 19.91
CA ARG A 531 38.14 -0.50 21.38
C ARG A 531 36.69 -0.77 21.76
N GLU A 532 36.46 -1.38 22.93
CA GLU A 532 35.10 -1.67 23.44
C GLU A 532 34.19 -0.43 23.57
N ASN A 533 34.75 0.79 23.57
CA ASN A 533 33.97 2.03 23.67
C ASN A 533 33.65 2.67 22.31
N ALA A 534 33.99 2.02 21.19
CA ALA A 534 33.66 2.48 19.85
C ALA A 534 32.18 2.24 19.49
N PHE A 535 31.50 1.33 20.20
CA PHE A 535 30.11 0.95 20.01
C PHE A 535 29.44 0.69 21.37
N GLU A 536 28.11 0.72 21.42
CA GLU A 536 27.37 0.51 22.68
C GLU A 536 27.27 -0.98 23.05
N ILE A 537 26.97 -1.83 22.08
CA ILE A 537 26.73 -3.25 22.30
C ILE A 537 27.10 -4.07 21.06
N LEU A 538 27.84 -5.17 21.26
CA LEU A 538 28.08 -6.16 20.22
C LEU A 538 27.17 -7.36 20.45
N LYS A 539 26.28 -7.64 19.51
CA LYS A 539 25.28 -8.73 19.62
C LYS A 539 25.66 -9.92 18.74
N GLY A 540 25.77 -11.10 19.35
CA GLY A 540 25.97 -12.38 18.67
C GLY A 540 24.68 -13.19 18.55
N VAL A 541 24.80 -14.48 18.19
CA VAL A 541 23.67 -15.41 18.13
C VAL A 541 23.72 -16.42 19.29
N LYS A 542 22.57 -16.96 19.69
CA LYS A 542 22.54 -18.04 20.70
C LYS A 542 23.17 -19.32 20.17
N GLY A 543 22.97 -19.61 18.88
CA GLY A 543 23.52 -20.76 18.19
C GLY A 543 23.38 -20.59 16.68
N LEU A 544 24.21 -21.32 15.94
CA LEU A 544 24.16 -21.33 14.47
C LEU A 544 23.09 -22.31 13.98
N SER A 545 22.31 -21.86 12.99
CA SER A 545 21.27 -22.63 12.31
C SER A 545 21.73 -23.26 11.00
N SER A 546 22.94 -22.94 10.53
CA SER A 546 23.50 -23.49 9.30
C SER A 546 23.98 -24.93 9.48
N ASN A 547 24.01 -25.69 8.39
CA ASN A 547 24.35 -27.12 8.40
C ASN A 547 25.77 -27.35 8.97
N THR A 548 26.76 -26.63 8.46
CA THR A 548 28.15 -26.76 8.89
C THR A 548 28.49 -25.96 10.15
N LYS A 549 27.56 -25.16 10.69
CA LYS A 549 27.75 -24.28 11.87
C LYS A 549 29.09 -23.54 11.90
N VAL A 550 29.43 -22.95 10.76
CA VAL A 550 30.64 -22.14 10.60
C VAL A 550 30.36 -20.73 11.14
N PRO A 551 31.08 -20.23 12.15
CA PRO A 551 30.87 -18.89 12.67
C PRO A 551 31.43 -17.82 11.74
N GLU A 552 30.76 -16.67 11.71
CA GLU A 552 31.29 -15.45 11.12
C GLU A 552 32.40 -14.85 12.01
N PRO A 553 33.47 -14.26 11.45
CA PRO A 553 34.48 -13.56 12.24
C PRO A 553 33.88 -12.43 13.10
N ILE A 554 34.33 -12.32 14.36
CA ILE A 554 33.85 -11.29 15.30
C ILE A 554 34.25 -9.89 14.83
N GLU A 555 35.37 -9.77 14.12
CA GLU A 555 35.87 -8.54 13.52
C GLU A 555 34.79 -7.85 12.67
N LYS A 556 34.06 -8.62 11.84
CA LYS A 556 32.95 -8.08 11.03
C LYS A 556 31.86 -7.50 11.92
N GLY A 557 31.51 -8.18 13.01
CA GLY A 557 30.51 -7.70 13.96
C GLY A 557 30.91 -6.43 14.70
N ILE A 558 32.20 -6.29 15.04
CA ILE A 558 32.72 -5.07 15.67
C ILE A 558 32.53 -3.88 14.73
N LEU A 559 32.89 -4.04 13.45
CA LEU A 559 32.75 -2.98 12.46
C LEU A 559 31.27 -2.67 12.16
N ARG A 560 30.41 -3.69 12.08
CA ARG A 560 28.96 -3.48 11.98
C ARG A 560 28.39 -2.70 13.17
N ALA A 561 28.76 -3.06 14.40
CA ALA A 561 28.30 -2.38 15.61
C ALA A 561 28.84 -0.95 15.73
N LYS A 562 30.05 -0.68 15.21
CA LYS A 562 30.63 0.68 15.14
C LYS A 562 29.79 1.61 14.26
N HIS A 563 29.25 1.09 13.17
CA HIS A 563 28.48 1.84 12.17
C HIS A 563 26.97 1.68 12.30
N ASP A 564 26.49 1.09 13.39
CA ASP A 564 25.07 0.87 13.68
C ASP A 564 24.30 0.09 12.59
N VAL A 565 24.98 -0.83 11.91
CA VAL A 565 24.37 -1.75 10.93
C VAL A 565 24.26 -3.16 11.49
N SER A 566 23.24 -3.91 11.06
CA SER A 566 23.00 -5.29 11.52
C SER A 566 23.09 -6.28 10.35
N THR A 567 23.42 -7.53 10.67
CA THR A 567 23.51 -8.61 9.69
C THR A 567 22.22 -9.42 9.65
N PHE A 568 21.80 -9.79 8.44
CA PHE A 568 20.80 -10.81 8.22
C PHE A 568 21.41 -12.22 8.30
N LYS A 569 20.57 -13.25 8.13
CA LYS A 569 20.93 -14.67 8.35
C LYS A 569 22.05 -15.18 7.42
N ASP A 570 22.24 -14.52 6.29
CA ASP A 570 23.20 -14.89 5.25
C ASP A 570 24.48 -14.04 5.26
N GLY A 571 24.60 -13.10 6.20
CA GLY A 571 25.76 -12.20 6.35
C GLY A 571 25.55 -10.80 5.76
N THR A 572 24.50 -10.58 4.97
CA THR A 572 24.24 -9.31 4.27
C THR A 572 23.57 -8.26 5.16
N VAL A 573 23.74 -6.99 4.81
CA VAL A 573 23.07 -5.82 5.41
C VAL A 573 21.93 -5.41 4.48
N ARG A 574 20.73 -5.20 5.04
CA ARG A 574 19.49 -5.11 4.25
C ARG A 574 18.59 -3.99 4.70
N TYR A 575 17.91 -3.37 3.74
CA TYR A 575 16.94 -2.32 3.97
C TYR A 575 15.67 -2.61 3.16
N ASP A 576 14.52 -2.66 3.82
CA ASP A 576 13.23 -2.90 3.16
C ASP A 576 12.55 -1.56 2.84
N MET A 577 12.04 -1.43 1.62
CA MET A 577 11.18 -0.33 1.18
C MET A 577 9.93 -0.87 0.50
N THR A 578 8.81 -0.16 0.61
CA THR A 578 7.68 -0.37 -0.28
C THR A 578 8.07 -0.03 -1.71
N ASP A 579 7.79 -0.93 -2.65
CA ASP A 579 8.07 -0.72 -4.07
C ASP A 579 6.98 0.06 -4.78
N LEU A 580 7.37 1.06 -5.57
CA LEU A 580 6.44 1.80 -6.43
C LEU A 580 7.03 2.01 -7.82
N PRO A 581 6.21 1.98 -8.88
CA PRO A 581 6.67 2.12 -10.24
C PRO A 581 6.89 3.59 -10.57
N VAL A 582 7.90 3.87 -11.39
CA VAL A 582 8.01 5.13 -12.11
C VAL A 582 8.69 4.89 -13.46
N THR A 583 8.20 5.55 -14.50
CA THR A 583 8.73 5.42 -15.87
C THR A 583 9.44 6.67 -16.37
N SER A 584 9.20 7.81 -15.73
CA SER A 584 9.91 9.05 -16.05
C SER A 584 10.00 9.97 -14.83
N VAL A 585 11.14 10.67 -14.69
CA VAL A 585 11.51 11.44 -13.51
C VAL A 585 12.09 12.80 -13.90
N ARG A 586 12.04 13.78 -13.01
CA ARG A 586 12.76 15.07 -13.15
C ARG A 586 13.91 15.13 -12.16
N ALA A 587 14.96 15.88 -12.48
CA ALA A 587 16.09 16.05 -11.56
C ALA A 587 15.65 16.71 -10.25
N ALA A 588 14.71 17.67 -10.34
CA ALA A 588 14.16 18.41 -9.19
C ALA A 588 13.48 17.50 -8.15
N GLU A 589 12.86 16.40 -8.59
CA GLU A 589 12.18 15.42 -7.70
C GLU A 589 13.16 14.49 -6.98
N LEU A 590 14.37 14.34 -7.54
CA LEU A 590 15.35 13.34 -7.12
C LEU A 590 16.42 13.90 -6.18
N ASP A 591 16.34 15.18 -5.82
CA ASP A 591 17.38 15.92 -5.09
C ASP A 591 18.78 15.80 -5.75
N ILE A 592 18.83 15.90 -7.08
CA ILE A 592 20.06 15.88 -7.89
C ILE A 592 20.07 16.99 -8.93
N ASP A 593 21.25 17.29 -9.46
CA ASP A 593 21.37 18.23 -10.58
C ASP A 593 21.33 17.53 -11.96
N VAL A 594 21.04 18.30 -13.00
CA VAL A 594 21.04 17.84 -14.40
C VAL A 594 22.39 17.24 -14.82
N GLY A 595 23.49 17.78 -14.30
CA GLY A 595 24.84 17.29 -14.61
C GLY A 595 25.07 15.87 -14.10
N GLN A 596 24.48 15.49 -12.96
CA GLN A 596 24.50 14.12 -12.45
C GLN A 596 23.74 13.17 -13.38
N LEU A 597 22.53 13.52 -13.81
CA LEU A 597 21.79 12.73 -14.82
C LEU A 597 22.58 12.59 -16.13
N GLN A 598 23.16 13.68 -16.62
CA GLN A 598 24.03 13.64 -17.81
C GLN A 598 25.24 12.71 -17.63
N ALA A 599 25.87 12.71 -16.45
CA ALA A 599 26.99 11.81 -16.15
C ALA A 599 26.57 10.33 -16.13
N LEU A 600 25.30 10.05 -15.79
CA LEU A 600 24.69 8.71 -15.85
C LEU A 600 24.23 8.30 -17.26
N GLY A 601 24.35 9.21 -18.23
CA GLY A 601 24.06 9.01 -19.65
C GLY A 601 22.63 9.36 -20.06
N TYR A 602 21.97 10.28 -19.35
CA TYR A 602 20.72 10.91 -19.78
C TYR A 602 21.05 12.19 -20.56
N GLU A 603 20.84 12.17 -21.88
CA GLU A 603 21.25 13.28 -22.77
C GLU A 603 20.07 14.11 -23.26
N GLU A 604 18.90 13.50 -23.39
CA GLU A 604 17.68 14.09 -23.95
C GLU A 604 16.50 13.81 -22.99
N ASP A 605 15.51 14.69 -23.01
CA ASP A 605 14.24 14.49 -22.33
C ASP A 605 13.29 13.62 -23.17
N MET A 606 12.09 13.32 -22.65
CA MET A 606 11.11 12.47 -23.36
C MET A 606 10.62 13.06 -24.69
N ARG A 607 10.79 14.37 -24.93
CA ARG A 607 10.42 15.03 -26.18
C ARG A 607 11.57 15.02 -27.20
N GLY A 608 12.73 14.49 -26.81
CA GLY A 608 13.95 14.49 -27.61
C GLY A 608 14.71 15.82 -27.57
N ASP A 609 14.36 16.73 -26.66
CA ASP A 609 15.08 17.97 -26.46
C ASP A 609 16.31 17.73 -25.56
N PRO A 610 17.45 18.40 -25.79
CA PRO A 610 18.64 18.25 -24.95
C PRO A 610 18.35 18.57 -23.47
N LEU A 611 18.81 17.69 -22.58
CA LEU A 611 18.61 17.86 -21.13
C LEU A 611 19.47 19.02 -20.60
N THR A 612 18.83 20.07 -20.12
CA THR A 612 19.46 21.33 -19.70
C THR A 612 18.86 21.94 -18.44
N HIS A 613 17.61 21.61 -18.10
CA HIS A 613 16.88 22.13 -16.96
C HIS A 613 16.39 21.01 -16.03
N GLU A 614 16.24 21.32 -14.74
CA GLU A 614 15.90 20.34 -13.68
C GLU A 614 14.44 19.89 -13.74
N ASP A 615 13.58 20.67 -14.40
CA ASP A 615 12.17 20.41 -14.65
C ASP A 615 11.91 19.63 -15.95
N GLN A 616 12.94 19.32 -16.74
CA GLN A 616 12.75 18.44 -17.91
C GLN A 616 12.53 17.00 -17.47
N LEU A 617 11.54 16.36 -18.09
CA LEU A 617 11.13 15.00 -17.77
C LEU A 617 11.92 13.99 -18.60
N VAL A 618 12.68 13.10 -17.96
CA VAL A 618 13.49 12.07 -18.61
C VAL A 618 12.88 10.69 -18.42
N GLU A 619 12.91 9.85 -19.45
CA GLU A 619 12.48 8.45 -19.35
C GLU A 619 13.49 7.64 -18.52
N LEU A 620 13.01 6.99 -17.46
CA LEU A 620 13.84 6.24 -16.52
C LEU A 620 14.39 4.97 -17.17
N LYS A 621 15.71 4.77 -17.11
CA LYS A 621 16.31 3.51 -17.57
C LYS A 621 15.90 2.37 -16.65
N VAL A 622 15.62 1.21 -17.24
CA VAL A 622 15.00 0.06 -16.57
C VAL A 622 15.67 -0.42 -15.27
N GLN A 623 17.00 -0.30 -15.11
CA GLN A 623 17.71 -0.73 -13.89
C GLN A 623 18.14 0.43 -12.98
N ASP A 624 17.68 1.64 -13.25
CA ASP A 624 17.91 2.80 -12.40
C ASP A 624 16.81 2.88 -11.33
N ILE A 625 17.20 3.22 -10.09
CA ILE A 625 16.30 3.25 -8.93
C ILE A 625 16.47 4.54 -8.12
N VAL A 626 15.41 4.95 -7.45
CA VAL A 626 15.36 6.07 -6.52
C VAL A 626 15.20 5.52 -5.11
N LEU A 627 16.05 5.97 -4.20
CA LEU A 627 16.04 5.51 -2.80
C LEU A 627 15.26 6.49 -1.92
N SER A 628 14.59 5.99 -0.88
CA SER A 628 14.11 6.86 0.19
C SER A 628 15.26 7.49 0.98
N ASP A 629 15.01 8.60 1.65
CA ASP A 629 15.97 9.23 2.57
C ASP A 629 16.52 8.26 3.62
N GLY A 630 15.64 7.42 4.18
CA GLY A 630 16.03 6.43 5.17
C GLY A 630 16.92 5.32 4.59
N ALA A 631 16.70 4.92 3.33
CA ALA A 631 17.56 3.97 2.64
C ALA A 631 18.92 4.59 2.35
N ALA A 632 18.97 5.84 1.89
CA ALA A 632 20.23 6.55 1.63
C ALA A 632 21.10 6.64 2.88
N GLU A 633 20.53 7.05 4.03
CA GLU A 633 21.25 7.11 5.31
C GLU A 633 21.82 5.73 5.71
N HIS A 634 21.03 4.67 5.55
CA HIS A 634 21.47 3.32 5.86
C HIS A 634 22.54 2.78 4.89
N MET A 635 22.47 3.15 3.61
CA MET A 635 23.50 2.79 2.63
C MET A 635 24.81 3.51 2.92
N MET A 636 24.80 4.77 3.35
CA MET A 636 26.01 5.47 3.80
C MET A 636 26.66 4.77 4.99
N GLN A 637 25.87 4.40 6.01
CA GLN A 637 26.36 3.62 7.16
C GLN A 637 26.95 2.27 6.74
N THR A 638 26.34 1.63 5.74
CA THR A 638 26.82 0.37 5.18
C THR A 638 28.11 0.58 4.37
N ALA A 639 28.23 1.68 3.62
CA ALA A 639 29.43 2.03 2.86
C ALA A 639 30.62 2.26 3.80
N ASP A 640 30.44 3.02 4.88
CA ASP A 640 31.42 3.22 5.94
C ASP A 640 31.88 1.88 6.56
N PHE A 641 30.93 0.97 6.81
CA PHE A 641 31.23 -0.39 7.26
C PHE A 641 32.07 -1.16 6.24
N ILE A 642 31.73 -1.10 4.95
CA ILE A 642 32.47 -1.81 3.90
C ILE A 642 33.88 -1.26 3.74
N ASP A 643 34.07 0.05 3.82
CA ASP A 643 35.38 0.68 3.72
C ASP A 643 36.28 0.32 4.89
N ASP A 644 35.76 0.40 6.12
CA ASP A 644 36.50 -0.06 7.29
C ASP A 644 36.76 -1.58 7.24
N LEU A 645 35.83 -2.37 6.70
CA LEU A 645 36.03 -3.81 6.52
C LEU A 645 37.15 -4.11 5.51
N LEU A 646 37.19 -3.38 4.38
CA LEU A 646 38.24 -3.50 3.37
C LEU A 646 39.60 -3.10 3.95
N GLU A 647 39.70 -1.95 4.61
CA GLU A 647 40.95 -1.43 5.17
C GLU A 647 41.44 -2.24 6.36
N GLN A 648 40.59 -2.45 7.36
CA GLN A 648 41.00 -2.94 8.68
C GLN A 648 41.03 -4.47 8.76
N TYR A 649 40.15 -5.17 8.03
CA TYR A 649 40.10 -6.64 8.05
C TYR A 649 40.77 -7.27 6.83
N TYR A 650 40.54 -6.73 5.63
CA TYR A 650 41.12 -7.29 4.39
C TYR A 650 42.47 -6.68 4.00
N GLY A 651 42.85 -5.52 4.56
CA GLY A 651 44.09 -4.82 4.21
C GLY A 651 44.09 -4.27 2.78
N LEU A 652 42.92 -3.90 2.27
CA LEU A 652 42.68 -3.34 0.94
C LEU A 652 42.40 -1.83 1.03
N GLU A 653 42.43 -1.15 -0.11
CA GLU A 653 42.00 0.25 -0.18
C GLU A 653 40.48 0.34 0.03
N ARG A 654 40.03 1.47 0.59
CA ARG A 654 38.60 1.81 0.70
C ARG A 654 37.98 1.88 -0.70
N PHE A 655 36.68 1.61 -0.81
CA PHE A 655 35.98 1.53 -2.08
C PHE A 655 35.02 2.70 -2.29
N TYR A 656 34.15 2.98 -1.32
CA TYR A 656 33.08 3.97 -1.48
C TYR A 656 33.56 5.38 -1.15
N GLU A 657 34.17 5.57 0.02
CA GLU A 657 34.63 6.87 0.53
C GLU A 657 33.55 7.96 0.45
N ILE A 658 32.31 7.60 0.80
CA ILE A 658 31.11 8.44 0.68
C ILE A 658 30.94 9.33 1.90
N ASP A 659 30.97 10.65 1.71
CA ASP A 659 30.75 11.65 2.77
C ASP A 659 29.31 12.20 2.77
N ASP A 660 28.65 12.23 1.61
CA ASP A 660 27.28 12.74 1.44
C ASP A 660 26.41 11.84 0.56
N ARG A 661 25.09 11.97 0.67
CA ARG A 661 24.17 11.08 -0.06
C ARG A 661 24.30 11.24 -1.57
N GLN A 662 24.64 12.41 -2.09
CA GLN A 662 24.75 12.65 -3.52
C GLN A 662 25.89 11.84 -4.16
N GLU A 663 26.90 11.43 -3.38
CA GLU A 663 27.95 10.50 -3.82
C GLU A 663 27.48 9.04 -3.97
N LEU A 664 26.30 8.66 -3.45
CA LEU A 664 25.67 7.35 -3.77
C LEU A 664 25.15 7.30 -5.22
N VAL A 665 24.96 8.43 -5.87
CA VAL A 665 24.44 8.47 -7.25
C VAL A 665 25.42 7.80 -8.21
N GLY A 666 24.96 6.77 -8.89
CA GLY A 666 25.75 5.91 -9.77
C GLY A 666 26.25 4.63 -9.12
N GLU A 667 26.14 4.49 -7.79
CA GLU A 667 26.51 3.26 -7.09
C GLU A 667 25.52 2.13 -7.36
N LEU A 668 26.06 0.90 -7.35
CA LEU A 668 25.29 -0.30 -7.65
C LEU A 668 24.76 -0.96 -6.40
N VAL A 669 23.51 -1.41 -6.49
CA VAL A 669 22.81 -2.13 -5.43
C VAL A 669 22.22 -3.43 -5.96
N PHE A 670 21.92 -4.34 -5.05
CA PHE A 670 20.99 -5.44 -5.30
C PHE A 670 19.60 -5.05 -4.82
N GLY A 671 18.63 -5.12 -5.71
CA GLY A 671 17.22 -5.26 -5.35
C GLY A 671 16.86 -6.74 -5.24
N MET A 672 16.13 -7.11 -4.19
CA MET A 672 15.65 -8.48 -4.01
C MET A 672 14.32 -8.50 -3.25
N ALA A 673 13.36 -9.25 -3.80
CA ALA A 673 12.08 -9.47 -3.16
C ALA A 673 12.18 -10.50 -2.02
N PRO A 674 11.43 -10.32 -0.91
CA PRO A 674 11.25 -11.37 0.09
C PRO A 674 10.74 -12.66 -0.57
N HIS A 675 11.14 -13.82 -0.03
CA HIS A 675 10.78 -15.14 -0.56
C HIS A 675 11.31 -15.44 -1.98
N THR A 676 12.27 -14.69 -2.49
CA THR A 676 12.98 -15.02 -3.74
C THR A 676 14.45 -15.34 -3.47
N SER A 677 15.21 -15.74 -4.50
CA SER A 677 16.65 -16.02 -4.36
C SER A 677 17.51 -15.48 -5.51
N ALA A 678 16.89 -14.67 -6.38
CA ALA A 678 17.54 -13.96 -7.45
C ALA A 678 17.57 -12.47 -7.09
N ALA A 679 18.76 -11.91 -6.99
CA ALA A 679 18.95 -10.47 -6.84
C ALA A 679 19.13 -9.83 -8.21
N THR A 680 18.54 -8.66 -8.41
CA THR A 680 18.67 -7.87 -9.64
C THR A 680 19.56 -6.67 -9.35
N VAL A 681 20.57 -6.45 -10.19
CA VAL A 681 21.45 -5.28 -10.05
C VAL A 681 20.67 -4.03 -10.45
N GLY A 682 20.64 -3.04 -9.57
CA GLY A 682 20.14 -1.70 -9.83
C GLY A 682 21.25 -0.66 -9.67
N ARG A 683 21.02 0.55 -10.17
CA ARG A 683 21.90 1.71 -10.02
C ARG A 683 21.12 2.84 -9.37
N VAL A 684 21.67 3.43 -8.31
CA VAL A 684 21.05 4.56 -7.62
C VAL A 684 21.16 5.80 -8.52
N ILE A 685 20.05 6.51 -8.74
CA ILE A 685 20.05 7.73 -9.53
C ILE A 685 19.63 8.98 -8.77
N GLY A 686 19.03 8.82 -7.59
CA GLY A 686 18.58 9.94 -6.76
C GLY A 686 17.76 9.48 -5.56
N PHE A 687 17.09 10.44 -4.92
CA PHE A 687 16.44 10.25 -3.62
C PHE A 687 15.02 10.82 -3.58
N THR A 688 14.20 10.31 -2.68
CA THR A 688 12.84 10.83 -2.42
C THR A 688 12.57 10.94 -0.92
N SER A 689 11.77 11.92 -0.51
CA SER A 689 11.31 12.06 0.88
C SER A 689 10.27 11.00 1.25
N ALA A 690 9.54 10.48 0.26
CA ALA A 690 8.55 9.43 0.47
C ALA A 690 9.21 8.14 1.00
N ALA A 691 8.51 7.44 1.90
CA ALA A 691 9.00 6.21 2.52
C ALA A 691 8.85 4.98 1.60
N VAL A 692 9.35 5.09 0.36
CA VAL A 692 9.19 4.13 -0.75
C VAL A 692 10.46 4.07 -1.60
N GLY A 693 10.63 3.01 -2.38
CA GLY A 693 11.66 2.91 -3.41
C GLY A 693 11.03 2.93 -4.81
N TYR A 694 11.32 3.96 -5.60
CA TYR A 694 10.84 4.03 -6.98
C TYR A 694 11.78 3.33 -7.96
N ALA A 695 11.23 2.54 -8.86
CA ALA A 695 11.97 2.02 -10.02
C ALA A 695 11.06 1.76 -11.21
N HIS A 696 11.64 1.45 -12.35
CA HIS A 696 10.88 1.02 -13.52
C HIS A 696 10.04 -0.24 -13.21
N PRO A 697 8.79 -0.38 -13.72
CA PRO A 697 7.97 -1.58 -13.51
C PRO A 697 8.71 -2.90 -13.80
N TYR A 698 9.48 -2.95 -14.90
CA TYR A 698 10.31 -4.10 -15.24
C TYR A 698 11.37 -4.45 -14.18
N PHE A 699 11.87 -3.48 -13.40
CA PHE A 699 12.76 -3.76 -12.27
C PHE A 699 12.02 -4.46 -11.13
N HIS A 700 10.78 -4.08 -10.83
CA HIS A 700 9.95 -4.74 -9.82
C HIS A 700 9.51 -6.14 -10.29
N ALA A 701 9.03 -6.25 -11.52
CA ALA A 701 8.64 -7.52 -12.14
C ALA A 701 9.80 -8.53 -12.23
N ALA A 702 11.02 -8.08 -12.56
CA ALA A 702 12.20 -8.95 -12.57
C ALA A 702 12.51 -9.58 -11.20
N LYS A 703 12.01 -8.98 -10.12
CA LYS A 703 12.13 -9.49 -8.75
C LYS A 703 10.90 -10.28 -8.31
N ARG A 704 9.93 -10.51 -9.20
CA ARG A 704 8.65 -11.21 -8.95
C ARG A 704 7.80 -10.49 -7.91
N ARG A 705 7.66 -9.17 -8.08
CA ARG A 705 6.84 -8.29 -7.25
C ARG A 705 5.98 -7.40 -8.12
N ASN A 706 4.85 -7.02 -7.55
CA ASN A 706 3.90 -6.06 -8.09
C ASN A 706 3.89 -4.87 -7.14
N CYS A 707 3.46 -3.70 -7.59
CA CYS A 707 3.47 -2.51 -6.73
C CYS A 707 2.15 -2.34 -5.95
N ASP A 708 1.54 -3.44 -5.51
CA ASP A 708 0.28 -3.44 -4.74
C ASP A 708 0.47 -3.05 -3.26
N GLY A 709 1.64 -2.51 -2.89
CA GLY A 709 2.10 -2.29 -1.52
C GLY A 709 2.90 -3.46 -0.96
N ASP A 710 3.62 -4.15 -1.82
CA ASP A 710 4.66 -5.10 -1.47
C ASP A 710 5.94 -4.39 -1.02
N GLU A 711 6.95 -5.17 -0.68
CA GLU A 711 8.20 -4.67 -0.11
C GLU A 711 9.38 -5.32 -0.83
N ASP A 712 10.36 -4.50 -1.18
CA ASP A 712 11.62 -4.92 -1.77
C ASP A 712 12.77 -4.62 -0.81
N CYS A 713 13.75 -5.52 -0.77
CA CYS A 713 14.99 -5.29 -0.06
C CYS A 713 16.03 -4.70 -1.00
N VAL A 714 16.74 -3.67 -0.54
CA VAL A 714 17.93 -3.12 -1.19
C VAL A 714 19.17 -3.36 -0.33
N MET A 715 20.31 -3.64 -0.97
CA MET A 715 21.62 -3.79 -0.33
C MET A 715 22.73 -3.33 -1.28
N LEU A 716 23.82 -2.74 -0.75
CA LEU A 716 24.97 -2.36 -1.55
C LEU A 716 25.60 -3.60 -2.24
N LEU A 717 25.97 -3.47 -3.51
CA LEU A 717 26.55 -4.57 -4.29
C LEU A 717 27.78 -5.17 -3.59
N MET A 718 28.71 -4.33 -3.11
CA MET A 718 29.92 -4.80 -2.43
C MET A 718 29.63 -5.54 -1.11
N ASP A 719 28.57 -5.17 -0.38
CA ASP A 719 28.16 -5.91 0.83
C ASP A 719 27.72 -7.33 0.46
N GLY A 720 26.84 -7.45 -0.54
CA GLY A 720 26.38 -8.73 -1.06
C GLY A 720 27.53 -9.62 -1.56
N LEU A 721 28.61 -9.03 -2.11
CA LEU A 721 29.77 -9.79 -2.59
C LEU A 721 30.73 -10.22 -1.46
N LEU A 722 30.96 -9.38 -0.45
CA LEU A 722 31.96 -9.61 0.60
C LEU A 722 31.43 -10.42 1.79
N ASN A 723 30.15 -10.25 2.12
CA ASN A 723 29.59 -10.72 3.38
C ASN A 723 28.64 -11.91 3.22
N PHE A 724 28.06 -12.10 2.04
CA PHE A 724 27.23 -13.28 1.75
C PHE A 724 28.04 -14.59 1.79
N SER A 725 27.43 -15.64 2.36
CA SER A 725 27.94 -17.01 2.23
C SER A 725 26.84 -18.05 2.35
N THR A 726 26.83 -19.03 1.44
CA THR A 726 25.94 -20.19 1.51
C THR A 726 26.15 -21.03 2.77
N SER A 727 27.32 -20.93 3.42
CA SER A 727 27.63 -21.62 4.69
C SER A 727 26.90 -21.03 5.91
N PHE A 728 26.29 -19.85 5.78
CA PHE A 728 25.50 -19.23 6.84
C PHE A 728 24.01 -19.55 6.73
N LEU A 729 23.55 -20.03 5.57
CA LEU A 729 22.15 -20.32 5.32
C LEU A 729 21.63 -21.43 6.27
N PRO A 730 20.42 -21.25 6.85
CA PRO A 730 19.80 -22.26 7.69
C PRO A 730 19.61 -23.61 6.97
N ASP A 731 19.78 -24.71 7.72
CA ASP A 731 19.61 -26.08 7.21
C ASP A 731 18.14 -26.55 7.15
N GLN A 732 17.20 -25.68 7.50
CA GLN A 732 15.77 -26.00 7.51
C GLN A 732 15.14 -25.78 6.12
N ARG A 733 14.00 -26.45 5.86
CA ARG A 733 13.19 -26.18 4.66
C ARG A 733 12.87 -24.69 4.58
N GLY A 734 13.15 -24.07 3.44
CA GLY A 734 12.98 -22.63 3.23
C GLY A 734 14.19 -21.77 3.62
N GLY A 735 15.24 -22.33 4.24
CA GLY A 735 16.43 -21.57 4.66
C GLY A 735 17.27 -20.97 3.52
N LYS A 736 17.04 -21.41 2.28
CA LYS A 736 17.67 -20.87 1.06
C LYS A 736 16.85 -19.77 0.39
N MET A 737 15.58 -19.63 0.74
CA MET A 737 14.76 -18.53 0.27
C MET A 737 15.24 -17.25 0.94
N ASP A 738 15.00 -16.11 0.30
CA ASP A 738 15.35 -14.79 0.82
C ASP A 738 16.87 -14.59 0.94
N ALA A 739 17.65 -15.16 0.00
CA ALA A 739 19.11 -15.06 -0.07
C ALA A 739 19.57 -14.88 -1.53
N PRO A 740 20.54 -14.01 -1.83
CA PRO A 740 20.96 -13.70 -3.21
C PRO A 740 21.85 -14.84 -3.78
N LEU A 741 21.23 -15.98 -4.12
CA LEU A 741 21.93 -17.15 -4.68
C LEU A 741 22.35 -16.95 -6.13
N VAL A 742 21.56 -16.18 -6.88
CA VAL A 742 21.81 -15.83 -8.28
C VAL A 742 21.68 -14.32 -8.40
N MET A 743 22.51 -13.75 -9.28
CA MET A 743 22.49 -12.33 -9.61
C MET A 743 22.13 -12.15 -11.08
N SER A 744 21.09 -11.37 -11.36
CA SER A 744 20.79 -10.88 -12.70
C SER A 744 21.45 -9.52 -12.90
N SER A 745 22.36 -9.45 -13.89
CA SER A 745 23.03 -8.20 -14.25
C SER A 745 22.28 -7.39 -15.30
N ARG A 746 21.33 -8.00 -16.02
CA ARG A 746 20.56 -7.38 -17.09
C ARG A 746 19.13 -7.90 -17.04
N ILE A 747 18.17 -7.01 -17.18
CA ILE A 747 16.75 -7.36 -17.33
C ILE A 747 16.46 -7.62 -18.81
N ASP A 748 15.90 -8.79 -19.10
CA ASP A 748 15.28 -9.13 -20.38
C ASP A 748 13.76 -9.02 -20.18
N PRO A 749 13.07 -8.03 -20.78
CA PRO A 749 11.63 -7.86 -20.64
C PRO A 749 10.82 -9.09 -21.09
N SER A 750 11.39 -9.99 -21.89
CA SER A 750 10.70 -11.23 -22.30
C SER A 750 10.74 -12.33 -21.23
N GLU A 751 11.52 -12.18 -20.15
CA GLU A 751 11.69 -13.19 -19.09
C GLU A 751 11.18 -12.74 -17.70
N ILE A 752 10.62 -11.53 -17.61
CA ILE A 752 10.01 -11.01 -16.38
C ILE A 752 8.55 -11.47 -16.26
N ASP A 753 7.89 -11.05 -15.17
CA ASP A 753 6.46 -11.32 -14.96
C ASP A 753 5.58 -10.58 -15.98
N ASP A 754 4.55 -11.27 -16.48
CA ASP A 754 3.70 -10.81 -17.58
C ASP A 754 2.80 -9.63 -17.16
N GLU A 755 2.52 -9.46 -15.86
CA GLU A 755 1.72 -8.33 -15.35
C GLU A 755 2.34 -6.97 -15.72
N ALA A 756 3.67 -6.89 -15.80
CA ALA A 756 4.33 -5.66 -16.23
C ALA A 756 4.20 -5.37 -17.73
N HIS A 757 3.84 -6.38 -18.53
CA HIS A 757 3.58 -6.22 -19.97
C HIS A 757 2.23 -5.56 -20.23
N ASN A 758 1.29 -5.67 -19.29
CA ASN A 758 -0.05 -5.05 -19.34
C ASN A 758 -0.02 -3.54 -19.08
N MET A 759 1.15 -2.95 -18.83
CA MET A 759 1.33 -1.50 -18.73
C MET A 759 0.95 -0.81 -20.05
N ASP A 760 -0.07 0.04 -20.02
CA ASP A 760 -0.45 0.89 -21.14
C ASP A 760 0.58 2.01 -21.35
N ILE A 761 0.97 2.26 -22.60
CA ILE A 761 2.09 3.16 -22.96
C ILE A 761 1.68 4.26 -23.93
N VAL A 762 0.41 4.67 -23.89
CA VAL A 762 -0.15 5.72 -24.75
C VAL A 762 -0.16 7.08 -24.06
N SER A 763 0.01 8.17 -24.82
CA SER A 763 -0.18 9.54 -24.31
C SER A 763 -1.64 9.92 -24.08
N GLN A 764 -2.59 9.23 -24.71
CA GLN A 764 -4.02 9.49 -24.59
C GLN A 764 -4.83 8.24 -24.97
N TYR A 765 -5.90 7.93 -24.23
CA TYR A 765 -6.84 6.89 -24.66
C TYR A 765 -7.76 7.38 -25.78
N PRO A 766 -8.07 6.54 -26.77
CA PRO A 766 -8.92 6.95 -27.88
C PRO A 766 -10.39 7.05 -27.46
N ARG A 767 -11.16 7.88 -28.15
CA ARG A 767 -12.60 8.06 -27.92
C ARG A 767 -13.39 6.75 -27.88
N GLU A 768 -13.03 5.81 -28.76
CA GLU A 768 -13.67 4.50 -28.86
C GLU A 768 -13.52 3.65 -27.60
N PHE A 769 -12.42 3.82 -26.85
CA PHE A 769 -12.25 3.20 -25.54
C PHE A 769 -13.29 3.72 -24.54
N TYR A 770 -13.47 5.04 -24.43
CA TYR A 770 -14.46 5.63 -23.53
C TYR A 770 -15.88 5.17 -23.86
N LEU A 771 -16.23 5.13 -25.15
CA LEU A 771 -17.54 4.62 -25.60
C LEU A 771 -17.73 3.13 -25.26
N ALA A 772 -16.69 2.30 -25.43
CA ALA A 772 -16.74 0.88 -25.07
C ALA A 772 -16.95 0.67 -23.55
N THR A 773 -16.44 1.56 -22.71
CA THR A 773 -16.65 1.48 -21.26
C THR A 773 -18.12 1.63 -20.85
N LEU A 774 -18.91 2.42 -21.60
CA LEU A 774 -20.34 2.60 -21.33
C LEU A 774 -21.16 1.32 -21.55
N GLU A 775 -20.67 0.45 -22.45
CA GLU A 775 -21.26 -0.85 -22.73
C GLU A 775 -20.72 -1.97 -21.83
N GLN A 776 -19.81 -1.63 -20.91
CA GLN A 776 -19.04 -2.58 -20.10
C GLN A 776 -18.35 -3.65 -20.94
N ALA A 777 -17.74 -3.22 -22.04
CA ALA A 777 -17.02 -4.11 -22.93
C ALA A 777 -15.92 -4.88 -22.20
N ASP A 778 -15.64 -6.08 -22.70
CA ASP A 778 -14.48 -6.86 -22.27
C ASP A 778 -13.20 -6.07 -22.61
N PRO A 779 -12.24 -5.92 -21.68
CA PRO A 779 -11.03 -5.15 -21.93
C PRO A 779 -10.26 -5.66 -23.17
N GLU A 780 -10.23 -6.97 -23.43
CA GLU A 780 -9.54 -7.55 -24.60
C GLU A 780 -10.17 -7.15 -25.95
N SER A 781 -11.40 -6.62 -25.94
CA SER A 781 -12.09 -6.18 -27.14
C SER A 781 -11.70 -4.77 -27.62
N VAL A 782 -10.91 -4.04 -26.83
CA VAL A 782 -10.43 -2.70 -27.13
C VAL A 782 -8.92 -2.72 -27.38
N GLU A 783 -8.46 -2.08 -28.46
CA GLU A 783 -7.03 -2.02 -28.80
C GLU A 783 -6.38 -0.79 -28.15
N ILE A 784 -5.67 -1.00 -27.03
CA ILE A 784 -4.77 0.00 -26.42
C ILE A 784 -3.34 -0.54 -26.48
N GLN A 785 -2.39 0.31 -26.87
CA GLN A 785 -0.98 -0.11 -26.94
C GLN A 785 -0.42 -0.34 -25.53
N MET A 786 0.17 -1.52 -25.33
CA MET A 786 0.75 -1.97 -24.06
C MET A 786 2.25 -2.28 -24.18
N GLY A 787 2.90 -2.48 -23.05
CA GLY A 787 4.31 -2.88 -22.97
C GLY A 787 4.58 -4.18 -23.73
N GLU A 788 3.63 -5.13 -23.71
CA GLU A 788 3.71 -6.40 -24.45
C GLU A 788 3.99 -6.19 -25.96
N ASP A 789 3.36 -5.17 -26.57
CA ASP A 789 3.48 -4.88 -28.00
C ASP A 789 4.90 -4.47 -28.43
N THR A 790 5.73 -4.06 -27.47
CA THR A 790 7.10 -3.59 -27.71
C THR A 790 8.16 -4.69 -27.53
N LEU A 791 7.79 -5.85 -27.00
CA LEU A 791 8.73 -6.93 -26.68
C LEU A 791 9.46 -7.44 -27.94
N GLY A 792 10.79 -7.57 -27.84
CA GLY A 792 11.64 -8.00 -28.94
C GLY A 792 11.84 -6.96 -30.05
N THR A 793 11.39 -5.72 -29.84
CA THR A 793 11.66 -4.56 -30.72
C THR A 793 12.75 -3.66 -30.14
N ASP A 794 13.18 -2.64 -30.89
CA ASP A 794 14.15 -1.65 -30.39
C ASP A 794 13.57 -0.76 -29.26
N HIS A 795 12.25 -0.79 -29.06
CA HIS A 795 11.51 -0.02 -28.05
C HIS A 795 11.17 -0.82 -26.79
N GLU A 796 11.66 -2.05 -26.63
CA GLU A 796 11.36 -2.89 -25.45
C GLU A 796 11.84 -2.29 -24.10
N TYR A 797 12.61 -1.19 -24.12
CA TYR A 797 13.14 -0.51 -22.94
C TYR A 797 12.77 0.99 -22.88
N THR A 798 11.99 1.51 -23.84
CA THR A 798 11.73 2.94 -24.02
C THR A 798 10.37 3.20 -24.67
N GLY A 799 9.84 4.41 -24.59
CA GLY A 799 8.53 4.78 -25.13
C GLY A 799 7.38 4.51 -24.17
N PHE A 800 7.63 4.54 -22.85
CA PHE A 800 6.59 4.46 -21.83
C PHE A 800 5.92 5.82 -21.63
N GLU A 801 5.12 6.24 -22.60
CA GLU A 801 4.29 7.44 -22.47
C GLU A 801 3.21 7.25 -21.39
N HIS A 802 2.58 8.36 -21.02
CA HIS A 802 1.56 8.42 -19.99
C HIS A 802 0.52 9.48 -20.32
N THR A 803 -0.71 9.26 -19.86
CA THR A 803 -1.85 10.16 -20.07
C THR A 803 -1.91 11.34 -19.11
N HIS A 804 -1.34 11.19 -17.91
CA HIS A 804 -1.38 12.18 -16.84
C HIS A 804 0.05 12.47 -16.36
N ASP A 805 0.37 13.73 -16.12
CA ASP A 805 1.63 14.09 -15.46
C ASP A 805 1.38 14.26 -13.95
N THR A 806 2.46 14.39 -13.19
CA THR A 806 2.41 14.88 -11.81
C THR A 806 3.51 15.90 -11.61
N THR A 807 3.30 16.91 -10.78
CA THR A 807 4.33 17.91 -10.48
C THR A 807 5.48 17.29 -9.67
N ASP A 808 5.17 16.44 -8.69
CA ASP A 808 6.16 15.78 -7.84
C ASP A 808 5.68 14.39 -7.39
N ILE A 809 6.50 13.38 -7.64
CA ILE A 809 6.25 11.98 -7.24
C ILE A 809 6.22 11.78 -5.70
N ALA A 810 6.58 12.80 -4.91
CA ALA A 810 6.60 12.78 -3.45
C ALA A 810 5.65 13.81 -2.80
N MET A 811 4.70 14.39 -3.54
CA MET A 811 3.86 15.50 -3.03
C MET A 811 2.89 15.13 -1.90
N GLY A 812 2.61 13.84 -1.68
CA GLY A 812 1.73 13.38 -0.60
C GLY A 812 2.36 13.49 0.81
N PRO A 813 1.63 13.07 1.87
CA PRO A 813 2.20 12.95 3.21
C PRO A 813 3.42 12.02 3.23
N ASP A 814 4.51 12.44 3.90
CA ASP A 814 5.75 11.63 4.02
C ASP A 814 5.51 10.26 4.68
N LEU A 815 4.60 10.23 5.68
CA LEU A 815 4.26 9.04 6.47
C LEU A 815 2.77 9.02 6.77
N SER A 816 2.18 7.83 6.75
CA SER A 816 0.76 7.69 7.10
C SER A 816 0.50 7.98 8.58
N ALA A 817 -0.68 8.54 8.87
CA ALA A 817 -1.17 8.75 10.23
C ALA A 817 -1.15 7.46 11.06
N TYR A 818 -1.30 6.30 10.42
CA TYR A 818 -1.16 5.01 11.08
C TYR A 818 0.20 4.82 11.73
N LYS A 819 1.30 5.34 11.17
CA LYS A 819 2.63 5.25 11.78
C LYS A 819 2.91 6.34 12.80
N THR A 820 2.35 7.53 12.60
CA THR A 820 2.59 8.68 13.48
C THR A 820 1.74 8.63 14.76
N LEU A 821 0.54 8.05 14.69
CA LEU A 821 -0.33 7.81 15.84
C LEU A 821 0.26 6.73 16.76
N GLY A 822 0.22 7.01 18.06
CA GLY A 822 0.85 6.20 19.08
C GLY A 822 0.11 4.90 19.39
N SER A 823 -0.95 4.99 20.20
CA SER A 823 -1.64 3.80 20.69
C SER A 823 -2.67 3.26 19.69
N MET A 824 -3.03 1.99 19.82
CA MET A 824 -4.11 1.39 19.01
C MET A 824 -5.42 2.18 19.18
N MET A 825 -5.71 2.63 20.41
CA MET A 825 -6.92 3.40 20.71
C MET A 825 -6.97 4.69 19.90
N ASP A 826 -5.87 5.45 19.89
CA ASP A 826 -5.77 6.70 19.13
C ASP A 826 -6.00 6.45 17.62
N LYS A 827 -5.48 5.33 17.09
CA LYS A 827 -5.69 4.93 15.69
C LYS A 827 -7.13 4.56 15.38
N MET A 828 -7.80 3.87 16.31
CA MET A 828 -9.20 3.49 16.17
C MET A 828 -10.11 4.72 16.24
N ASP A 829 -9.89 5.60 17.22
CA ASP A 829 -10.67 6.81 17.38
C ASP A 829 -10.55 7.69 16.14
N ALA A 830 -9.33 7.89 15.63
CA ALA A 830 -9.09 8.62 14.38
C ALA A 830 -9.75 7.96 13.16
N GLN A 831 -9.73 6.62 13.06
CA GLN A 831 -10.43 5.89 12.00
C GLN A 831 -11.95 6.16 12.02
N LEU A 832 -12.57 6.12 13.21
CA LEU A 832 -14.02 6.30 13.35
C LEU A 832 -14.43 7.77 13.21
N GLU A 833 -13.59 8.71 13.66
CA GLU A 833 -13.77 10.14 13.41
C GLU A 833 -13.73 10.47 11.91
N LEU A 834 -12.79 9.88 11.17
CA LEU A 834 -12.73 10.01 9.72
C LEU A 834 -13.99 9.43 9.04
N SER A 835 -14.49 8.30 9.55
CA SER A 835 -15.70 7.67 9.01
C SER A 835 -16.93 8.59 9.12
N ARG A 836 -17.03 9.42 10.17
CA ARG A 836 -18.10 10.43 10.31
C ARG A 836 -17.96 11.61 9.33
N LYS A 837 -16.74 11.91 8.89
CA LYS A 837 -16.48 13.03 7.96
C LYS A 837 -16.84 12.64 6.52
N LEU A 838 -16.65 11.39 6.13
CA LEU A 838 -16.87 10.93 4.75
C LEU A 838 -18.37 10.69 4.49
N GLU A 839 -18.91 11.24 3.41
CA GLU A 839 -20.29 10.98 2.98
C GLU A 839 -20.48 9.51 2.57
N SER A 840 -19.46 8.93 1.94
CA SER A 840 -19.52 7.58 1.38
C SER A 840 -19.31 6.44 2.37
N VAL A 841 -19.25 6.74 3.67
CA VAL A 841 -18.94 5.77 4.74
C VAL A 841 -20.03 5.79 5.81
N ASP A 842 -20.57 4.62 6.13
CA ASP A 842 -21.46 4.41 7.28
C ASP A 842 -20.58 4.07 8.50
N GLU A 843 -20.45 5.02 9.42
CA GLU A 843 -19.64 4.87 10.62
C GLU A 843 -20.13 3.73 11.53
N THR A 844 -21.42 3.39 11.46
CA THR A 844 -22.02 2.29 12.22
C THR A 844 -21.53 0.96 11.69
N ASP A 845 -21.58 0.74 10.36
CA ASP A 845 -21.06 -0.48 9.73
C ASP A 845 -19.55 -0.64 9.98
N VAL A 846 -18.77 0.44 9.89
CA VAL A 846 -17.33 0.43 10.21
C VAL A 846 -17.10 -0.01 11.66
N ALA A 847 -17.80 0.59 12.63
CA ALA A 847 -17.68 0.25 14.04
C ALA A 847 -18.05 -1.22 14.30
N GLU A 848 -19.15 -1.71 13.71
CA GLU A 848 -19.57 -3.11 13.83
C GLU A 848 -18.52 -4.07 13.29
N ARG A 849 -17.98 -3.80 12.09
CA ARG A 849 -16.95 -4.63 11.48
C ARG A 849 -15.68 -4.69 12.31
N VAL A 850 -15.22 -3.56 12.85
CA VAL A 850 -14.06 -3.55 13.75
C VAL A 850 -14.33 -4.43 14.98
N ILE A 851 -15.52 -4.36 15.56
CA ILE A 851 -15.89 -5.20 16.70
C ILE A 851 -15.93 -6.68 16.30
N GLU A 852 -16.56 -7.02 15.18
CA GLU A 852 -16.78 -8.40 14.74
C GLU A 852 -15.51 -9.11 14.24
N TYR A 853 -14.66 -8.40 13.49
CA TYR A 853 -13.51 -8.99 12.82
C TYR A 853 -12.18 -8.74 13.56
N HIS A 854 -12.11 -7.77 14.46
CA HIS A 854 -10.90 -7.50 15.25
C HIS A 854 -11.09 -7.78 16.74
N PHE A 855 -12.02 -7.11 17.42
CA PHE A 855 -12.10 -7.19 18.88
C PHE A 855 -12.66 -8.51 19.39
N LEU A 856 -13.78 -8.99 18.86
CA LEU A 856 -14.38 -10.24 19.31
C LEU A 856 -13.45 -11.45 19.09
N PRO A 857 -12.79 -11.62 17.91
CA PRO A 857 -11.82 -12.69 17.72
C PRO A 857 -10.64 -12.63 18.68
N ASP A 858 -10.07 -11.45 18.92
CA ASP A 858 -8.94 -11.28 19.85
C ASP A 858 -9.35 -11.57 21.31
N LEU A 859 -10.48 -11.03 21.77
CA LEU A 859 -10.99 -11.25 23.12
C LEU A 859 -11.30 -12.74 23.37
N ILE A 860 -11.98 -13.40 22.43
CA ILE A 860 -12.32 -14.83 22.53
C ILE A 860 -11.06 -15.69 22.43
N GLY A 861 -10.14 -15.36 21.51
CA GLY A 861 -8.87 -16.05 21.31
C GLY A 861 -7.99 -15.98 22.56
N ASN A 862 -7.79 -14.78 23.11
CA ASN A 862 -7.03 -14.56 24.34
C ASN A 862 -7.68 -15.25 25.54
N LEU A 863 -9.01 -15.27 25.63
CA LEU A 863 -9.72 -16.00 26.69
C LEU A 863 -9.49 -17.52 26.59
N ARG A 864 -9.60 -18.09 25.38
CA ARG A 864 -9.31 -19.51 25.13
C ARG A 864 -7.85 -19.83 25.46
N ALA A 865 -6.91 -19.02 24.98
CA ALA A 865 -5.48 -19.17 25.26
C ALA A 865 -5.19 -19.11 26.76
N PHE A 866 -5.76 -18.14 27.47
CA PHE A 866 -5.62 -18.03 28.92
C PHE A 866 -6.08 -19.28 29.67
N SER A 867 -7.16 -19.92 29.21
CA SER A 867 -7.70 -21.13 29.83
C SER A 867 -6.84 -22.40 29.60
N ARG A 868 -6.08 -22.44 28.49
CA ARG A 868 -5.27 -23.59 28.04
C ARG A 868 -3.76 -23.40 28.25
N GLN A 869 -3.35 -22.23 28.73
CA GLN A 869 -1.96 -21.81 28.73
C GLN A 869 -1.01 -22.70 29.54
N GLU A 870 0.25 -22.67 29.13
CA GLU A 870 1.37 -23.19 29.90
C GLU A 870 1.95 -22.11 30.83
N THR A 871 2.81 -22.55 31.74
CA THR A 871 3.55 -21.67 32.65
C THR A 871 5.02 -21.69 32.30
N ARG A 872 5.72 -20.56 32.40
CA ARG A 872 7.14 -20.44 32.04
C ARG A 872 7.96 -19.87 33.20
N CYS A 873 9.16 -20.40 33.39
CA CYS A 873 10.13 -19.79 34.30
C CYS A 873 10.75 -18.54 33.67
N LEU A 874 10.77 -17.41 34.39
CA LEU A 874 11.35 -16.16 33.91
C LEU A 874 12.89 -16.19 33.82
N ASP A 875 13.53 -17.04 34.62
CA ASP A 875 14.99 -17.06 34.75
C ASP A 875 15.65 -18.02 33.75
N CYS A 876 15.16 -19.27 33.66
CA CYS A 876 15.72 -20.27 32.74
C CYS A 876 14.87 -20.52 31.48
N GLY A 877 13.67 -19.94 31.40
CA GLY A 877 12.80 -20.10 30.24
C GLY A 877 12.05 -21.43 30.14
N GLU A 878 12.26 -22.38 31.05
CA GLU A 878 11.60 -23.70 31.07
C GLU A 878 10.08 -23.58 31.09
N LYS A 879 9.40 -24.41 30.30
CA LYS A 879 7.94 -24.41 30.16
C LYS A 879 7.34 -25.62 30.88
N PHE A 880 6.31 -25.37 31.69
CA PHE A 880 5.54 -26.38 32.37
C PHE A 880 4.08 -26.31 31.93
N ARG A 881 3.56 -27.44 31.43
CA ARG A 881 2.14 -27.62 31.09
C ARG A 881 1.20 -27.27 32.25
N ARG A 882 1.65 -27.36 33.50
CA ARG A 882 0.88 -26.98 34.70
C ARG A 882 1.79 -26.28 35.71
N MET A 883 1.25 -25.29 36.40
CA MET A 883 1.94 -24.59 37.47
C MET A 883 2.43 -25.59 38.54
N PRO A 884 3.74 -25.61 38.87
CA PRO A 884 4.24 -26.37 40.00
C PRO A 884 3.53 -25.93 41.29
N LEU A 885 3.07 -26.88 42.11
CA LEU A 885 2.40 -26.57 43.39
C LEU A 885 3.29 -25.78 44.37
N THR A 886 4.62 -25.83 44.16
CA THR A 886 5.62 -25.05 44.90
C THR A 886 5.61 -23.57 44.51
N GLY A 887 5.17 -23.22 43.30
CA GLY A 887 5.31 -21.87 42.72
C GLY A 887 6.68 -21.59 42.09
N ASP A 888 7.68 -22.41 42.42
CA ASP A 888 9.06 -22.29 41.95
C ASP A 888 9.37 -23.27 40.81
N CYS A 889 10.29 -22.87 39.94
CA CYS A 889 10.79 -23.67 38.82
C CYS A 889 11.56 -24.88 39.34
N ARG A 890 11.32 -26.06 38.75
CA ARG A 890 11.94 -27.31 39.18
C ARG A 890 13.41 -27.42 38.79
N GLU A 891 13.85 -26.67 37.78
CA GLU A 891 15.23 -26.71 37.26
C GLU A 891 16.12 -25.69 37.98
N CYS A 892 15.71 -24.42 38.05
CA CYS A 892 16.56 -23.34 38.58
C CYS A 892 16.08 -22.72 39.90
N GLY A 893 14.91 -23.12 40.43
CA GLY A 893 14.31 -22.49 41.61
C GLY A 893 13.74 -21.08 41.37
N GLY A 894 13.75 -20.62 40.12
CA GLY A 894 13.23 -19.32 39.69
C GLY A 894 11.71 -19.19 39.73
N ARG A 895 11.18 -17.98 39.58
CA ARG A 895 9.73 -17.75 39.60
C ARG A 895 9.08 -18.25 38.31
N VAL A 896 8.02 -19.05 38.45
CA VAL A 896 7.19 -19.50 37.33
C VAL A 896 5.99 -18.57 37.20
N ASN A 897 5.70 -18.12 35.98
CA ASN A 897 4.59 -17.22 35.67
C ASN A 897 3.69 -17.80 34.57
N LEU A 898 2.47 -17.29 34.51
CA LEU A 898 1.55 -17.49 33.39
C LEU A 898 2.14 -16.83 32.12
N THR A 899 1.91 -17.47 30.98
CA THR A 899 2.36 -16.96 29.67
C THR A 899 1.38 -15.93 29.10
N VAL A 900 0.10 -16.03 29.44
CA VAL A 900 -0.96 -15.08 29.10
C VAL A 900 -1.52 -14.47 30.39
N HIS A 901 -1.53 -13.14 30.47
CA HIS A 901 -1.99 -12.40 31.65
C HIS A 901 -3.44 -11.91 31.50
N LYS A 902 -4.15 -11.74 32.63
CA LYS A 902 -5.52 -11.18 32.66
C LYS A 902 -5.65 -9.88 31.87
N GLY A 903 -4.66 -8.99 31.99
CA GLY A 903 -4.66 -7.70 31.29
C GLY A 903 -4.71 -7.84 29.76
N SER A 904 -4.07 -8.86 29.20
CA SER A 904 -4.12 -9.16 27.77
C SER A 904 -5.51 -9.61 27.33
N VAL A 905 -6.19 -10.39 28.17
CA VAL A 905 -7.54 -10.91 27.88
C VAL A 905 -8.62 -9.82 27.92
N ASN A 906 -8.46 -8.80 28.78
CA ASN A 906 -9.46 -7.75 28.98
C ASN A 906 -9.12 -6.44 28.23
N LYS A 907 -8.14 -6.45 27.33
CA LYS A 907 -7.54 -5.24 26.74
C LYS A 907 -8.57 -4.37 25.99
N TYR A 908 -9.49 -5.00 25.25
CA TYR A 908 -10.43 -4.31 24.36
C TYR A 908 -11.90 -4.35 24.80
N MET A 909 -12.23 -4.98 25.92
CA MET A 909 -13.64 -5.21 26.29
C MET A 909 -14.41 -3.90 26.49
N GLN A 910 -13.89 -3.03 27.35
CA GLN A 910 -14.54 -1.75 27.67
C GLN A 910 -14.59 -0.81 26.47
N THR A 911 -13.50 -0.78 25.68
CA THR A 911 -13.47 -0.07 24.40
C THR A 911 -14.56 -0.55 23.45
N ALA A 912 -14.69 -1.86 23.25
CA ALA A 912 -15.66 -2.42 22.32
C ALA A 912 -17.10 -2.09 22.73
N ILE A 913 -17.41 -2.12 24.03
CA ILE A 913 -18.72 -1.70 24.56
C ILE A 913 -18.96 -0.21 24.32
N GLN A 914 -17.97 0.64 24.64
CA GLN A 914 -18.07 2.08 24.42
C GLN A 914 -18.32 2.41 22.95
N VAL A 915 -17.55 1.82 22.04
CA VAL A 915 -17.72 2.01 20.58
C VAL A 915 -19.09 1.52 20.13
N ALA A 916 -19.54 0.35 20.61
CA ALA A 916 -20.86 -0.18 20.24
C ALA A 916 -22.00 0.75 20.67
N ASP A 917 -21.89 1.40 21.82
CA ASP A 917 -22.88 2.35 22.32
C ASP A 917 -22.80 3.72 21.65
N GLU A 918 -21.59 4.23 21.40
CA GLU A 918 -21.37 5.54 20.79
C GLU A 918 -21.81 5.59 19.32
N TYR A 919 -21.54 4.53 18.57
CA TYR A 919 -21.86 4.41 17.13
C TYR A 919 -23.14 3.62 16.88
N ASP A 920 -24.02 3.54 17.87
CA ASP A 920 -25.33 2.87 17.82
C ASP A 920 -25.36 1.52 17.08
N CYS A 921 -24.39 0.65 17.36
CA CYS A 921 -24.33 -0.68 16.75
C CYS A 921 -25.59 -1.51 17.06
N ARG A 922 -25.86 -2.53 16.24
CA ARG A 922 -27.02 -3.42 16.38
C ARG A 922 -27.07 -4.07 17.76
N ASP A 923 -28.29 -4.28 18.25
CA ASP A 923 -28.55 -4.92 19.54
C ASP A 923 -27.86 -6.28 19.68
N TYR A 924 -27.71 -7.04 18.59
CA TYR A 924 -27.00 -8.32 18.60
C TYR A 924 -25.53 -8.17 18.99
N THR A 925 -24.83 -7.19 18.40
CA THR A 925 -23.43 -6.88 18.67
C THR A 925 -23.23 -6.44 20.12
N LYS A 926 -24.08 -5.52 20.60
CA LYS A 926 -24.11 -5.05 22.00
C LYS A 926 -24.32 -6.23 22.98
N GLN A 927 -25.33 -7.08 22.73
CA GLN A 927 -25.61 -8.25 23.57
C GLN A 927 -24.46 -9.26 23.60
N ARG A 928 -23.79 -9.47 22.46
CA ARG A 928 -22.65 -10.40 22.35
C ARG A 928 -21.48 -9.92 23.21
N LEU A 929 -21.20 -8.62 23.21
CA LEU A 929 -20.19 -8.00 24.08
C LEU A 929 -20.55 -8.14 25.56
N GLU A 930 -21.80 -7.84 25.96
CA GLU A 930 -22.24 -8.01 27.35
C GLU A 930 -22.10 -9.45 27.85
N VAL A 931 -22.43 -10.44 27.01
CA VAL A 931 -22.30 -11.85 27.36
C VAL A 931 -20.83 -12.22 27.55
N LEU A 932 -19.95 -11.70 26.70
CA LEU A 932 -18.51 -11.94 26.79
C LEU A 932 -17.91 -11.26 28.02
N GLU A 933 -18.33 -10.05 28.36
CA GLU A 933 -17.93 -9.35 29.58
C GLU A 933 -18.32 -10.16 30.83
N LYS A 934 -19.57 -10.60 30.93
CA LYS A 934 -20.04 -11.46 32.03
C LYS A 934 -19.24 -12.76 32.13
N ALA A 935 -18.85 -13.34 30.99
CA ALA A 935 -18.00 -14.54 30.97
C ALA A 935 -16.58 -14.26 31.50
N LEU A 936 -15.99 -13.12 31.12
CA LEU A 936 -14.69 -12.68 31.63
C LEU A 936 -14.73 -12.41 33.14
N GLU A 937 -15.74 -11.68 33.61
CA GLU A 937 -15.94 -11.42 35.03
C GLU A 937 -16.08 -12.73 35.82
N SER A 938 -16.89 -13.68 35.34
CA SER A 938 -17.07 -14.97 36.01
C SER A 938 -15.78 -15.80 36.12
N ILE A 939 -14.80 -15.61 35.23
CA ILE A 939 -13.55 -16.37 35.24
C ILE A 939 -12.53 -15.73 36.20
N PHE A 940 -12.52 -14.40 36.29
CA PHE A 940 -11.49 -13.67 37.05
C PHE A 940 -11.97 -13.15 38.40
N GLU A 941 -13.26 -12.96 38.60
CA GLU A 941 -13.83 -12.56 39.87
C GLU A 941 -14.17 -13.78 40.72
N ASN A 942 -13.70 -13.77 41.97
CA ASN A 942 -14.11 -14.75 42.96
C ASN A 942 -15.17 -14.08 43.85
N ASP A 943 -16.40 -14.60 43.83
CA ASP A 943 -17.54 -14.10 44.62
C ASP A 943 -17.24 -13.93 46.12
N LYS A 944 -16.18 -14.57 46.64
CA LYS A 944 -15.76 -14.48 48.05
C LYS A 944 -14.79 -13.33 48.36
N ASN A 945 -14.32 -12.59 47.35
CA ASN A 945 -13.23 -11.61 47.51
C ASN A 945 -13.39 -10.39 46.58
N LYS A 946 -14.63 -9.95 46.31
CA LYS A 946 -14.91 -8.75 45.51
C LYS A 946 -14.55 -7.49 46.33
N GLN A 947 -13.64 -6.66 45.80
CA GLN A 947 -13.31 -5.36 46.38
C GLN A 947 -14.37 -4.35 45.93
N SER A 948 -15.40 -4.15 46.75
CA SER A 948 -16.48 -3.20 46.45
C SER A 948 -16.01 -1.75 46.57
N GLY A 949 -16.42 -0.91 45.63
CA GLY A 949 -16.26 0.55 45.75
C GLY A 949 -17.15 1.09 46.87
N ILE A 950 -16.83 2.26 47.41
CA ILE A 950 -17.71 2.94 48.39
C ILE A 950 -19.05 3.32 47.74
N GLU A 951 -19.05 3.52 46.42
CA GLU A 951 -20.20 3.88 45.59
C GLU A 951 -21.19 2.71 45.46
N ASP A 952 -20.73 1.46 45.47
CA ASP A 952 -21.60 0.27 45.48
C ASP A 952 -22.39 0.11 46.80
N PHE A 953 -21.97 0.84 47.84
CA PHE A 953 -22.60 0.82 49.17
C PHE A 953 -23.49 2.03 49.46
N MET A 954 -23.46 3.07 48.61
CA MET A 954 -24.27 4.28 48.73
C MET A 954 -25.51 4.20 47.86
#